data_AF-A0AAV6G6S1-F1
#
_entry.id   AF-A0AAV6G6S1-F1
#
_cell.length_a   1.000
_cell.length_b   1.000
_cell.length_c   1.000
_cell.angle_alpha   90.00
_cell.angle_beta   90.00
_cell.angle_gamma   90.00
#
_symmetry.space_group_name_H-M   'P 1'
#
loop_
_entity.id
_entity.type
_entity.pdbx_description
1 polymer ?
#
loop_
_entity_poly.entity_id
_entity_poly.type
_entity_poly.pdbx_seq_one_letter_code
_entity_poly.pdbx_strand_id
1 'polypeptide(L)'
;MEADWNVTEQLLNVTTLPEMIDIMKNSTEQPRCFMQTFISPVAWSAVIQNGLWVPIEDLSKLLWAARPYLENMPPHYIDLPPSPDQLHMAEMMKMFSEVFSSLSEEQRDQIREWVKASVLENEFNCTHSSPAQRPKRPHPWSMGAKPTPGGPGALGALLHDPNSLLDSGGPNRVRCPQRQPWLNIKVLRIMGRFLSRLPPQEVKTIPSEELCQFFRSQSVSHSFQRVGAIKASLGRTLMSRLKTCFSSTQELLQHTASLGSLACFYDGGVSSLNKTMSKGLLSQLEECQNSASKKTDPLLSPGSGQHPAQPQQNPQELLQAKTLAKALLKTQISSSVLLSLGTVARGVASSELQTLPGEELLRGEERERLERVSQMMSTLQRMALLKGMRSSVNVSALVLSVPAPLLSSLSLSTLGRARLTSIEQLEAPSGHAMLECSHRPVPDAYRADVVWTRSGVLEYRMLGQAIQGVTCEMIDSLIQNETMESVEALSQSSGWLDKTQIGCAARQLFHTLEQNRTDYFSSITKEELQSIPATMLIHLPAQRIQGLPVSVCGVFLDKMAAVSLSCLPHSSSSRSALTQRALDCLLRLLAPEVLNSTLLELTACPYIPRSYRAQLFSMVTDTFGQPSDWSEEDMMSLRPFLLLDNSTLRTLPNRPWLRSSLSDLIDSLPALSSTVVPEEFRPRPDLSTLRWKLFVLTTREDGQSSTAGQRRRRREAMAVGGPTSDLIEELGRGNVFWSPAQLANMSCETFTASSSQLGEIRDFSDEQLAALRQKVIESLGPVGQLNESQVLELGCVSQGFSAQELRQLNISTLDTLELLSTCRWTQAQRRAVWQGFKERTGMCAAQLEELDIVGLGQFICGLEPEEIRQLSNHSFQVGQQLSGEAAEVVGYTPCDKPQLESFKRKAVLVFGEPQSWSEGQVTSLGNILAGLEAAELRSLTPSVFCFIKASAIPLIPPHALGCSLGQPAAGAGS
;
A
#
# COMPACT_ATOMS: atom_id res chain seq x y z
N MET A 1 -23.70 -34.90 24.80
CA MET A 1 -22.99 -35.31 23.57
C MET A 1 -23.18 -34.19 22.58
N GLU A 2 -22.38 -33.15 22.72
CA GLU A 2 -22.27 -32.06 21.75
C GLU A 2 -21.50 -32.60 20.55
N ALA A 3 -22.05 -32.46 19.35
CA ALA A 3 -21.31 -32.75 18.13
C ALA A 3 -20.15 -31.75 18.03
N ASP A 4 -18.92 -32.27 17.94
CA ASP A 4 -17.73 -31.47 17.67
C ASP A 4 -17.97 -30.58 16.44
N TRP A 5 -18.00 -29.27 16.69
CA TRP A 5 -18.23 -28.23 15.68
C TRP A 5 -16.95 -28.08 14.84
N ASN A 6 -16.83 -28.82 13.73
CA ASN A 6 -15.72 -28.67 12.79
C ASN A 6 -15.96 -27.44 11.90
N VAL A 7 -15.46 -26.29 12.33
CA VAL A 7 -15.66 -24.99 11.66
C VAL A 7 -15.09 -24.99 10.24
N THR A 8 -14.05 -25.77 10.00
CA THR A 8 -13.48 -26.00 8.66
C THR A 8 -14.59 -26.44 7.71
N GLU A 9 -15.41 -27.43 8.05
CA GLU A 9 -16.52 -27.93 7.20
C GLU A 9 -17.57 -26.88 6.84
N GLN A 10 -17.79 -25.85 7.67
CA GLN A 10 -18.74 -24.78 7.37
C GLN A 10 -18.13 -23.64 6.56
N LEU A 11 -16.88 -23.25 6.83
CA LEU A 11 -16.13 -22.31 5.98
C LEU A 11 -15.83 -22.86 4.59
N LEU A 12 -15.95 -24.18 4.43
CA LEU A 12 -15.84 -24.90 3.17
C LEU A 12 -17.16 -24.92 2.38
N ASN A 13 -18.31 -24.65 3.00
CA ASN A 13 -19.64 -24.70 2.34
C ASN A 13 -19.96 -23.40 1.57
N VAL A 14 -18.97 -22.91 0.83
CA VAL A 14 -18.72 -21.50 0.53
C VAL A 14 -19.75 -20.83 -0.39
N THR A 15 -20.74 -20.15 0.17
CA THR A 15 -21.57 -19.19 -0.59
C THR A 15 -21.04 -17.75 -0.56
N THR A 16 -20.23 -17.37 0.43
CA THR A 16 -19.86 -15.96 0.70
C THR A 16 -18.37 -15.60 0.49
N LEU A 17 -17.45 -16.57 0.49
CA LEU A 17 -16.00 -16.29 0.33
C LEU A 17 -15.63 -15.72 -1.04
N PRO A 18 -16.21 -16.15 -2.19
CA PRO A 18 -15.96 -15.51 -3.48
C PRO A 18 -16.30 -14.02 -3.47
N GLU A 19 -17.41 -13.62 -2.82
CA GLU A 19 -17.80 -12.22 -2.70
C GLU A 19 -16.82 -11.42 -1.83
N MET A 20 -16.35 -11.99 -0.72
CA MET A 20 -15.29 -11.39 0.10
C MET A 20 -14.02 -11.17 -0.71
N ILE A 21 -13.63 -12.15 -1.53
CA ILE A 21 -12.45 -12.06 -2.40
C ILE A 21 -12.60 -10.94 -3.43
N ASP A 22 -13.80 -10.73 -3.99
CA ASP A 22 -14.06 -9.63 -4.92
C ASP A 22 -13.96 -8.26 -4.24
N ILE A 23 -14.47 -8.13 -3.02
CA ILE A 23 -14.29 -6.91 -2.21
C ILE A 23 -12.80 -6.65 -1.93
N MET A 24 -12.02 -7.70 -1.60
CA MET A 24 -10.58 -7.56 -1.39
C MET A 24 -9.83 -7.15 -2.67
N LYS A 25 -10.15 -7.76 -3.81
CA LYS A 25 -9.57 -7.40 -5.12
C LYS A 25 -9.79 -5.91 -5.45
N ASN A 26 -10.95 -5.37 -5.06
CA ASN A 26 -11.31 -3.96 -5.29
C ASN A 26 -10.79 -2.99 -4.21
N SER A 27 -10.13 -3.48 -3.15
CA SER A 27 -9.51 -2.64 -2.12
C SER A 27 -8.12 -2.15 -2.53
N THR A 28 -7.63 -1.06 -1.91
CA THR A 28 -6.28 -0.55 -2.17
C THR A 28 -5.22 -1.61 -1.81
N GLU A 29 -4.04 -1.56 -2.44
CA GLU A 29 -3.01 -2.60 -2.26
C GLU A 29 -2.60 -2.82 -0.80
N GLN A 30 -2.63 -1.75 0.01
CA GLN A 30 -2.21 -1.77 1.42
C GLN A 30 -3.07 -2.69 2.30
N PRO A 31 -4.40 -2.52 2.42
CA PRO A 31 -5.26 -3.46 3.13
C PRO A 31 -5.41 -4.80 2.40
N ARG A 32 -5.30 -4.85 1.06
CA ARG A 32 -5.42 -6.09 0.27
C ARG A 32 -4.42 -7.15 0.71
N CYS A 33 -3.13 -6.79 0.83
CA CYS A 33 -2.09 -7.74 1.25
C CYS A 33 -2.42 -8.37 2.62
N PHE A 34 -2.69 -7.51 3.61
CA PHE A 34 -2.99 -7.94 4.97
C PHE A 34 -4.19 -8.90 5.02
N MET A 35 -5.28 -8.56 4.32
CA MET A 35 -6.48 -9.41 4.31
C MET A 35 -6.28 -10.72 3.52
N GLN A 36 -5.57 -10.66 2.39
CA GLN A 36 -5.32 -11.83 1.54
C GLN A 36 -4.52 -12.90 2.28
N THR A 37 -3.56 -12.52 3.13
CA THR A 37 -2.76 -13.46 3.92
C THR A 37 -3.59 -14.30 4.90
N PHE A 38 -4.66 -13.75 5.47
CA PHE A 38 -5.54 -14.54 6.36
C PHE A 38 -6.50 -15.44 5.59
N ILE A 39 -6.90 -15.02 4.38
CA ILE A 39 -7.84 -15.80 3.54
C ILE A 39 -7.10 -16.88 2.74
N SER A 40 -5.83 -16.69 2.40
CA SER A 40 -5.06 -17.57 1.51
C SER A 40 -5.12 -19.06 1.91
N PRO A 41 -4.97 -19.45 3.19
CA PRO A 41 -4.96 -20.88 3.54
C PRO A 41 -6.36 -21.47 3.56
N VAL A 42 -7.36 -20.68 3.96
CA VAL A 42 -8.78 -21.07 3.97
C VAL A 42 -9.27 -21.29 2.54
N ALA A 43 -8.90 -20.38 1.63
CA ALA A 43 -9.20 -20.49 0.21
C ALA A 43 -8.57 -21.76 -0.39
N TRP A 44 -7.31 -22.08 -0.05
CA TRP A 44 -6.68 -23.31 -0.52
C TRP A 44 -7.38 -24.57 0.02
N SER A 45 -7.76 -24.58 1.30
CA SER A 45 -8.53 -25.68 1.87
C SER A 45 -9.87 -25.88 1.17
N ALA A 46 -10.55 -24.78 0.80
CA ALA A 46 -11.79 -24.81 0.03
C ALA A 46 -11.60 -25.43 -1.37
N VAL A 47 -10.51 -25.11 -2.06
CA VAL A 47 -10.16 -25.73 -3.34
C VAL A 47 -9.94 -27.23 -3.20
N ILE A 48 -9.22 -27.68 -2.17
CA ILE A 48 -8.93 -29.12 -1.98
C ILE A 48 -10.20 -29.93 -1.71
N GLN A 49 -11.08 -29.41 -0.86
CA GLN A 49 -12.22 -30.19 -0.36
C GLN A 49 -13.44 -30.10 -1.29
N ASN A 50 -13.71 -28.92 -1.85
CA ASN A 50 -14.92 -28.67 -2.63
C ASN A 50 -14.66 -28.16 -4.05
N GLY A 51 -13.41 -27.99 -4.48
CA GLY A 51 -13.07 -27.38 -5.77
C GLY A 51 -13.61 -28.09 -7.02
N LEU A 52 -14.12 -29.32 -6.89
CA LEU A 52 -14.77 -30.09 -7.95
C LEU A 52 -16.23 -29.70 -8.19
N TRP A 53 -16.86 -29.03 -7.22
CA TRP A 53 -18.29 -28.70 -7.20
C TRP A 53 -18.55 -27.19 -7.25
N VAL A 54 -17.48 -26.38 -7.31
CA VAL A 54 -17.53 -24.91 -7.29
C VAL A 54 -17.53 -24.39 -8.73
N PRO A 55 -18.41 -23.42 -9.10
CA PRO A 55 -18.36 -22.78 -10.41
C PRO A 55 -16.97 -22.23 -10.74
N ILE A 56 -16.55 -22.32 -12.01
CA ILE A 56 -15.18 -21.93 -12.43
C ILE A 56 -14.83 -20.49 -12.07
N GLU A 57 -15.79 -19.56 -12.16
CA GLU A 57 -15.59 -18.16 -11.77
C GLU A 57 -15.20 -18.04 -10.28
N ASP A 58 -15.82 -18.83 -9.42
CA ASP A 58 -15.55 -18.86 -7.99
C ASP A 58 -14.27 -19.63 -7.69
N LEU A 59 -13.97 -20.71 -8.44
CA LEU A 59 -12.69 -21.40 -8.37
C LEU A 59 -11.52 -20.45 -8.70
N SER A 60 -11.63 -19.63 -9.76
CA SER A 60 -10.61 -18.63 -10.10
C SER A 60 -10.41 -17.59 -8.99
N LYS A 61 -11.49 -17.19 -8.29
CA LYS A 61 -11.40 -16.28 -7.13
C LYS A 61 -10.67 -16.95 -5.97
N LEU A 62 -11.04 -18.18 -5.62
CA LEU A 62 -10.40 -18.95 -4.56
C LEU A 62 -8.91 -19.19 -4.84
N LEU A 63 -8.56 -19.58 -6.07
CA LEU A 63 -7.17 -19.77 -6.49
C LEU A 63 -6.38 -18.46 -6.43
N TRP A 64 -6.95 -17.33 -6.85
CA TRP A 64 -6.33 -16.01 -6.70
C TRP A 64 -6.03 -15.70 -5.22
N ALA A 65 -6.97 -15.97 -4.32
CA ALA A 65 -6.78 -15.73 -2.89
C ALA A 65 -5.75 -16.68 -2.29
N ALA A 66 -5.71 -17.95 -2.73
CA ALA A 66 -4.80 -18.99 -2.25
C ALA A 66 -3.34 -18.83 -2.72
N ARG A 67 -3.08 -18.00 -3.73
CA ARG A 67 -1.74 -17.86 -4.34
C ARG A 67 -0.60 -17.64 -3.34
N PRO A 68 -0.68 -16.68 -2.39
CA PRO A 68 0.43 -16.41 -1.48
C PRO A 68 0.79 -17.62 -0.60
N TYR A 69 -0.21 -18.41 -0.22
CA TYR A 69 -0.03 -19.66 0.53
C TYR A 69 0.72 -20.71 -0.28
N LEU A 70 0.41 -20.84 -1.57
CA LEU A 70 1.11 -21.78 -2.47
C LEU A 70 2.57 -21.37 -2.73
N GLU A 71 2.88 -20.08 -2.71
CA GLU A 71 4.25 -19.58 -2.89
C GLU A 71 5.14 -19.88 -1.67
N ASN A 72 4.56 -19.97 -0.47
CA ASN A 72 5.28 -20.18 0.79
C ASN A 72 5.02 -21.57 1.42
N MET A 73 4.38 -22.48 0.67
CA MET A 73 4.03 -23.82 1.14
C MET A 73 5.29 -24.65 1.46
N PRO A 74 5.27 -25.47 2.53
CA PRO A 74 6.40 -26.33 2.88
C PRO A 74 6.85 -27.23 1.70
N PRO A 75 8.16 -27.35 1.44
CA PRO A 75 8.68 -27.87 0.17
C PRO A 75 8.45 -29.37 -0.07
N HIS A 76 7.93 -30.15 0.88
CA HIS A 76 7.88 -31.60 0.76
C HIS A 76 6.47 -32.18 0.55
N TYR A 77 5.44 -31.35 0.54
CA TYR A 77 4.06 -31.81 0.56
C TYR A 77 3.13 -30.84 -0.16
N ILE A 78 2.20 -31.36 -0.96
CA ILE A 78 1.06 -30.61 -1.50
C ILE A 78 -0.19 -31.50 -1.52
N ASP A 79 -1.27 -31.01 -0.92
CA ASP A 79 -2.58 -31.64 -0.99
C ASP A 79 -3.24 -31.28 -2.34
N LEU A 80 -3.76 -32.29 -3.05
CA LEU A 80 -4.39 -32.11 -4.37
C LEU A 80 -5.79 -32.75 -4.38
N PRO A 81 -6.79 -32.11 -5.01
CA PRO A 81 -8.16 -32.61 -4.99
C PRO A 81 -8.32 -33.90 -5.81
N PRO A 82 -9.26 -34.78 -5.44
CA PRO A 82 -9.42 -36.06 -6.13
C PRO A 82 -10.11 -35.88 -7.49
N SER A 83 -9.37 -36.17 -8.58
CA SER A 83 -9.91 -36.33 -9.94
C SER A 83 -10.80 -35.18 -10.47
N PRO A 84 -10.25 -33.96 -10.65
CA PRO A 84 -10.96 -32.87 -11.32
C PRO A 84 -11.29 -33.15 -12.76
N ASP A 85 -12.43 -32.64 -13.22
CA ASP A 85 -12.72 -32.57 -14.64
C ASP A 85 -11.67 -31.71 -15.39
N GLN A 86 -11.69 -31.78 -16.72
CA GLN A 86 -10.69 -31.12 -17.55
C GLN A 86 -10.66 -29.59 -17.37
N LEU A 87 -11.79 -28.97 -17.01
CA LEU A 87 -11.94 -27.52 -16.94
C LEU A 87 -11.43 -26.97 -15.59
N HIS A 88 -11.78 -27.63 -14.49
CA HIS A 88 -11.25 -27.33 -13.15
C HIS A 88 -9.75 -27.64 -13.07
N MET A 89 -9.31 -28.75 -13.68
CA MET A 89 -7.89 -29.09 -13.78
C MET A 89 -7.10 -27.99 -14.53
N ALA A 90 -7.64 -27.47 -15.63
CA ALA A 90 -6.98 -26.41 -16.39
C ALA A 90 -6.80 -25.12 -15.56
N GLU A 91 -7.81 -24.72 -14.80
CA GLU A 91 -7.75 -23.52 -13.97
C GLU A 91 -6.76 -23.67 -12.80
N MET A 92 -6.72 -24.84 -12.15
CA MET A 92 -5.71 -25.13 -11.12
C MET A 92 -4.29 -25.15 -11.68
N MET A 93 -4.10 -25.76 -12.87
CA MET A 93 -2.79 -25.80 -13.52
C MET A 93 -2.27 -24.43 -13.94
N LYS A 94 -3.16 -23.48 -14.24
CA LYS A 94 -2.79 -22.08 -14.46
C LYS A 94 -2.16 -21.48 -13.20
N MET A 95 -2.77 -21.65 -12.04
CA MET A 95 -2.21 -21.20 -10.75
C MET A 95 -0.87 -21.88 -10.45
N PHE A 96 -0.78 -23.20 -10.59
CA PHE A 96 0.49 -23.92 -10.38
C PHE A 96 1.60 -23.48 -11.34
N SER A 97 1.25 -23.11 -12.57
CA SER A 97 2.22 -22.57 -13.53
C SER A 97 2.71 -21.18 -13.12
N GLU A 98 1.87 -20.35 -12.49
CA GLU A 98 2.26 -19.03 -11.97
C GLU A 98 3.25 -19.16 -10.81
N VAL A 99 2.96 -20.04 -9.84
CA VAL A 99 3.83 -20.29 -8.66
C VAL A 99 4.97 -21.28 -8.93
N PHE A 100 5.16 -21.71 -10.19
CA PHE A 100 6.08 -22.79 -10.57
C PHE A 100 7.50 -22.63 -10.02
N SER A 101 8.02 -21.39 -10.00
CA SER A 101 9.37 -21.08 -9.50
C SER A 101 9.54 -21.32 -8.01
N SER A 102 8.46 -21.19 -7.22
CA SER A 102 8.47 -21.34 -5.76
C SER A 102 8.32 -22.80 -5.32
N LEU A 103 7.77 -23.67 -6.18
CA LEU A 103 7.58 -25.10 -5.88
C LEU A 103 8.91 -25.89 -5.89
N SER A 104 9.03 -26.86 -4.99
CA SER A 104 10.15 -27.81 -4.93
C SER A 104 10.12 -28.83 -6.09
N GLU A 105 11.19 -29.61 -6.26
CA GLU A 105 11.19 -30.71 -7.24
C GLU A 105 10.17 -31.79 -6.87
N GLU A 106 10.04 -32.14 -5.59
CA GLU A 106 9.07 -33.13 -5.12
C GLU A 106 7.62 -32.69 -5.33
N GLN A 107 7.28 -31.43 -5.06
CA GLN A 107 5.94 -30.88 -5.29
C GLN A 107 5.60 -30.86 -6.79
N ARG A 108 6.57 -30.50 -7.65
CA ARG A 108 6.37 -30.52 -9.10
C ARG A 108 6.10 -31.92 -9.63
N ASP A 109 6.76 -32.93 -9.05
CA ASP A 109 6.53 -34.33 -9.39
C ASP A 109 5.15 -34.82 -8.93
N GLN A 110 4.71 -34.45 -7.72
CA GLN A 110 3.37 -34.78 -7.20
C GLN A 110 2.26 -34.19 -8.09
N ILE A 111 2.36 -32.92 -8.48
CA ILE A 111 1.40 -32.27 -9.38
C ILE A 111 1.35 -32.98 -10.74
N ARG A 112 2.51 -33.37 -11.31
CA ARG A 112 2.55 -34.09 -12.59
C ARG A 112 1.79 -35.42 -12.51
N GLU A 113 2.09 -36.24 -11.49
CA GLU A 113 1.42 -37.54 -11.35
C GLU A 113 -0.07 -37.38 -11.12
N TRP A 114 -0.49 -36.31 -10.42
CA TRP A 114 -1.89 -35.97 -10.23
C TRP A 114 -2.60 -35.59 -11.53
N VAL A 115 -2.00 -34.77 -12.41
CA VAL A 115 -2.55 -34.46 -13.74
C VAL A 115 -2.73 -35.75 -14.55
N LYS A 116 -1.71 -36.60 -14.55
CA LYS A 116 -1.74 -37.88 -15.27
C LYS A 116 -2.86 -38.79 -14.78
N ALA A 117 -3.03 -38.92 -13.46
CA ALA A 117 -4.11 -39.71 -12.87
C ALA A 117 -5.48 -39.18 -13.28
N SER A 118 -5.66 -37.85 -13.23
CA SER A 118 -6.92 -37.17 -13.56
C SER A 118 -7.29 -37.36 -15.04
N VAL A 119 -6.32 -37.24 -15.97
CA VAL A 119 -6.56 -37.46 -17.41
C VAL A 119 -6.93 -38.91 -17.69
N LEU A 120 -6.24 -39.87 -17.07
CA LEU A 120 -6.52 -41.28 -17.26
C LEU A 120 -7.91 -41.68 -16.77
N GLU A 121 -8.36 -41.08 -15.67
CA GLU A 121 -9.70 -41.29 -15.16
C GLU A 121 -10.77 -40.66 -16.05
N ASN A 122 -10.60 -39.41 -16.46
CA ASN A 122 -11.62 -38.67 -17.21
C ASN A 122 -11.72 -39.06 -18.69
N GLU A 123 -10.59 -39.28 -19.38
CA GLU A 123 -10.57 -39.53 -20.83
C GLU A 123 -10.61 -41.04 -21.16
N PHE A 124 -10.13 -41.90 -20.26
CA PHE A 124 -9.98 -43.33 -20.54
C PHE A 124 -10.75 -44.24 -19.57
N ASN A 125 -11.47 -43.67 -18.59
CA ASN A 125 -12.25 -44.39 -17.58
C ASN A 125 -11.45 -45.55 -16.93
N CYS A 126 -10.14 -45.33 -16.73
CA CYS A 126 -9.21 -46.35 -16.28
C CYS A 126 -8.31 -45.82 -15.15
N THR A 127 -7.82 -46.72 -14.29
CA THR A 127 -6.90 -46.36 -13.19
C THR A 127 -5.61 -47.18 -13.27
N HIS A 128 -4.46 -46.56 -12.94
CA HIS A 128 -3.22 -47.29 -12.67
C HIS A 128 -3.21 -47.74 -11.20
N SER A 129 -3.68 -48.96 -10.89
CA SER A 129 -3.53 -49.48 -9.52
C SER A 129 -2.09 -49.95 -9.24
N SER A 130 -1.42 -49.42 -8.19
CA SER A 130 -0.65 -50.15 -7.14
C SER A 130 0.44 -49.31 -6.44
N PRO A 131 0.91 -49.68 -5.22
CA PRO A 131 0.27 -50.36 -4.10
C PRO A 131 -0.26 -49.32 -3.10
N ALA A 132 -0.95 -49.76 -2.05
CA ALA A 132 -1.28 -48.90 -0.92
C ALA A 132 -0.06 -48.09 -0.44
N GLN A 133 0.00 -46.80 -0.78
CA GLN A 133 0.35 -45.86 0.27
C GLN A 133 -0.79 -46.02 1.27
N ARG A 134 -0.55 -46.83 2.30
CA ARG A 134 -1.18 -46.51 3.58
C ARG A 134 -1.01 -44.99 3.72
N PRO A 135 -2.04 -44.21 4.05
CA PRO A 135 -1.74 -42.99 4.76
C PRO A 135 -0.88 -43.46 5.92
N LYS A 136 0.44 -43.18 5.88
CA LYS A 136 1.17 -43.10 7.13
C LYS A 136 0.42 -41.98 7.81
N ARG A 137 -0.47 -42.32 8.74
CA ARG A 137 -0.98 -41.34 9.69
C ARG A 137 0.26 -40.62 10.21
N PRO A 138 0.26 -39.29 10.24
CA PRO A 138 0.68 -38.60 11.42
C PRO A 138 -0.60 -37.98 11.99
N HIS A 139 -1.36 -38.78 12.70
CA HIS A 139 -2.11 -38.25 13.83
C HIS A 139 -1.88 -39.25 14.97
N PRO A 140 -1.54 -38.78 16.19
CA PRO A 140 -2.25 -37.64 16.80
C PRO A 140 -1.34 -36.70 17.61
N TRP A 141 -1.47 -35.38 17.47
CA TRP A 141 -1.07 -34.47 18.55
C TRP A 141 -2.31 -34.05 19.33
N SER A 142 -2.81 -35.01 20.11
CA SER A 142 -3.62 -34.77 21.29
C SER A 142 -2.73 -35.01 22.51
N MET A 143 -2.56 -33.95 23.30
CA MET A 143 -2.20 -33.90 24.72
C MET A 143 -1.37 -35.04 25.35
N GLY A 144 -0.23 -34.63 25.93
CA GLY A 144 0.39 -35.39 27.00
C GLY A 144 -0.47 -35.41 28.26
N ALA A 145 -1.10 -36.56 28.54
CA ALA A 145 -1.49 -36.96 29.88
C ALA A 145 -0.87 -38.35 30.17
N LYS A 146 -0.11 -38.44 31.27
CA LYS A 146 0.63 -39.65 31.70
C LYS A 146 -0.32 -40.84 31.96
N PRO A 147 0.08 -42.09 31.66
CA PRO A 147 -0.69 -43.28 32.01
C PRO A 147 -0.27 -43.85 33.38
N THR A 148 -1.25 -44.22 34.21
CA THR A 148 -1.10 -45.18 35.32
C THR A 148 -1.66 -46.55 34.90
N PRO A 149 -1.03 -47.68 35.27
CA PRO A 149 -1.39 -48.99 34.74
C PRO A 149 -2.36 -49.76 35.67
N GLY A 150 -3.33 -50.49 35.09
CA GLY A 150 -4.13 -51.45 35.85
C GLY A 150 -5.23 -52.19 35.07
N GLY A 151 -4.86 -53.34 34.48
CA GLY A 151 -5.65 -54.59 34.52
C GLY A 151 -6.86 -54.78 33.56
N PRO A 152 -7.27 -56.06 33.29
CA PRO A 152 -7.74 -56.48 31.97
C PRO A 152 -9.15 -57.13 31.93
N GLY A 153 -9.71 -57.21 30.70
CA GLY A 153 -10.77 -58.14 30.30
C GLY A 153 -12.20 -57.65 30.57
N ALA A 154 -13.23 -57.96 29.79
CA ALA A 154 -13.39 -58.79 28.60
C ALA A 154 -14.81 -58.51 28.04
N LEU A 155 -15.06 -59.00 26.82
CA LEU A 155 -16.38 -59.19 26.18
C LEU A 155 -17.06 -57.87 25.73
N GLY A 156 -17.34 -57.63 24.45
CA GLY A 156 -17.72 -58.57 23.40
C GLY A 156 -19.17 -58.27 23.01
N ALA A 157 -19.33 -57.74 21.79
CA ALA A 157 -20.55 -57.66 21.00
C ALA A 157 -21.67 -56.70 21.48
N LEU A 158 -21.83 -55.61 20.74
CA LEU A 158 -22.93 -55.42 19.77
C LEU A 158 -22.87 -53.97 19.29
N LEU A 159 -22.65 -53.76 17.99
CA LEU A 159 -23.37 -52.82 17.12
C LEU A 159 -22.60 -52.64 15.79
N HIS A 160 -23.29 -53.04 14.73
CA HIS A 160 -23.09 -52.77 13.30
C HIS A 160 -21.76 -52.19 12.79
N ASP A 161 -21.08 -53.04 12.00
CA ASP A 161 -20.04 -52.71 11.04
C ASP A 161 -20.55 -51.70 9.98
N PRO A 162 -19.94 -50.51 9.82
CA PRO A 162 -20.27 -49.56 8.75
C PRO A 162 -19.52 -49.84 7.43
N ASN A 163 -18.89 -51.01 7.23
CA ASN A 163 -18.23 -51.35 5.97
C ASN A 163 -19.19 -51.83 4.86
N SER A 164 -20.30 -51.12 4.63
CA SER A 164 -21.19 -51.44 3.50
C SER A 164 -21.56 -50.27 2.60
N LEU A 165 -20.86 -49.12 2.65
CA LEU A 165 -21.17 -47.98 1.76
C LEU A 165 -19.96 -47.19 1.24
N LEU A 166 -18.85 -47.84 0.89
CA LEU A 166 -17.86 -47.30 -0.07
C LEU A 166 -17.29 -48.42 -0.94
N ASP A 167 -18.20 -49.21 -1.52
CA ASP A 167 -17.93 -49.89 -2.79
C ASP A 167 -19.06 -49.56 -3.75
N SER A 168 -19.13 -48.27 -4.12
CA SER A 168 -19.74 -47.86 -5.37
C SER A 168 -18.63 -47.70 -6.41
N GLY A 169 -17.88 -48.78 -6.64
CA GLY A 169 -17.26 -49.01 -7.92
C GLY A 169 -18.36 -49.04 -8.98
N GLY A 170 -18.55 -47.93 -9.69
CA GLY A 170 -19.37 -47.91 -10.89
C GLY A 170 -18.88 -49.01 -11.86
N PRO A 171 -19.79 -49.69 -12.58
CA PRO A 171 -19.40 -50.78 -13.47
C PRO A 171 -18.56 -50.20 -14.62
N ASN A 172 -17.42 -50.86 -14.91
CA ASN A 172 -16.46 -50.58 -16.01
C ASN A 172 -15.27 -49.63 -15.75
N ARG A 173 -14.54 -49.73 -14.63
CA ARG A 173 -13.19 -49.14 -14.56
C ARG A 173 -12.12 -50.18 -14.85
N VAL A 174 -11.41 -50.01 -15.96
CA VAL A 174 -10.39 -50.95 -16.46
C VAL A 174 -9.00 -50.53 -15.96
N ARG A 175 -8.04 -51.45 -15.84
CA ARG A 175 -6.64 -51.10 -15.55
C ARG A 175 -5.99 -50.50 -16.79
N CYS A 176 -5.43 -49.29 -16.69
CA CYS A 176 -4.82 -48.65 -17.86
C CYS A 176 -3.66 -49.51 -18.41
N PRO A 177 -3.53 -49.64 -19.75
CA PRO A 177 -2.34 -50.22 -20.36
C PRO A 177 -1.07 -49.51 -19.86
N GLN A 178 0.02 -50.25 -19.68
CA GLN A 178 1.30 -49.73 -19.18
C GLN A 178 1.89 -48.56 -19.99
N ARG A 179 1.40 -48.29 -21.21
CA ARG A 179 1.88 -47.26 -22.14
C ARG A 179 0.73 -46.51 -22.83
N GLN A 180 -0.33 -46.18 -22.10
CA GLN A 180 -1.42 -45.38 -22.66
C GLN A 180 -0.93 -43.95 -22.98
N PRO A 181 -1.05 -43.47 -24.24
CA PRO A 181 -0.66 -42.11 -24.60
C PRO A 181 -1.72 -41.13 -24.09
N TRP A 182 -1.54 -40.67 -22.85
CA TRP A 182 -2.43 -39.72 -22.18
C TRP A 182 -2.14 -38.26 -22.52
N LEU A 183 -1.02 -37.99 -23.18
CA LEU A 183 -0.56 -36.66 -23.56
C LEU A 183 -1.03 -36.33 -24.99
N ASN A 184 -2.17 -35.65 -25.10
CA ASN A 184 -2.67 -35.02 -26.33
C ASN A 184 -2.42 -33.50 -26.32
N ILE A 185 -2.70 -32.77 -27.41
CA ILE A 185 -2.45 -31.32 -27.50
C ILE A 185 -3.15 -30.51 -26.41
N LYS A 186 -4.37 -30.91 -25.98
CA LYS A 186 -5.10 -30.21 -24.92
C LYS A 186 -4.38 -30.37 -23.59
N VAL A 187 -3.97 -31.59 -23.26
CA VAL A 187 -3.21 -31.90 -22.03
C VAL A 187 -1.85 -31.21 -22.04
N LEU A 188 -1.15 -31.19 -23.17
CA LEU A 188 0.12 -30.46 -23.31
C LEU A 188 -0.04 -28.95 -23.00
N ARG A 189 -1.13 -28.34 -23.45
CA ARG A 189 -1.44 -26.93 -23.13
C ARG A 189 -1.73 -26.72 -21.65
N ILE A 190 -2.48 -27.64 -21.02
CA ILE A 190 -2.80 -27.58 -19.59
C ILE A 190 -1.54 -27.75 -18.73
N MET A 191 -0.64 -28.67 -19.10
CA MET A 191 0.60 -28.93 -18.34
C MET A 191 1.55 -27.73 -18.30
N GLY A 192 1.56 -26.87 -19.32
CA GLY A 192 2.34 -25.63 -19.34
C GLY A 192 3.79 -25.84 -18.91
N ARG A 193 4.25 -25.09 -17.90
CA ARG A 193 5.63 -25.16 -17.37
C ARG A 193 6.06 -26.54 -16.85
N PHE A 194 5.11 -27.39 -16.47
CA PHE A 194 5.40 -28.74 -15.98
C PHE A 194 5.87 -29.70 -17.08
N LEU A 195 5.71 -29.34 -18.36
CA LEU A 195 6.32 -30.08 -19.47
C LEU A 195 7.85 -30.18 -19.36
N SER A 196 8.48 -29.19 -18.70
CA SER A 196 9.92 -29.19 -18.41
C SER A 196 10.38 -30.26 -17.41
N ARG A 197 9.43 -30.97 -16.78
CA ARG A 197 9.67 -32.01 -15.76
C ARG A 197 9.08 -33.37 -16.14
N LEU A 198 8.71 -33.57 -17.41
CA LEU A 198 8.22 -34.85 -17.90
C LEU A 198 9.32 -35.93 -17.91
N PRO A 199 9.00 -37.20 -17.61
CA PRO A 199 9.93 -38.29 -17.85
C PRO A 199 10.19 -38.46 -19.37
N PRO A 200 11.44 -38.68 -19.82
CA PRO A 200 11.75 -38.87 -21.24
C PRO A 200 11.00 -40.03 -21.89
N GLN A 201 10.57 -41.03 -21.11
CA GLN A 201 9.78 -42.15 -21.60
C GLN A 201 8.36 -41.74 -21.98
N GLU A 202 7.76 -40.80 -21.25
CA GLU A 202 6.41 -40.30 -21.54
C GLU A 202 6.41 -39.41 -22.78
N VAL A 203 7.45 -38.58 -22.95
CA VAL A 203 7.63 -37.75 -24.16
C VAL A 203 7.68 -38.60 -25.43
N LYS A 204 8.24 -39.81 -25.36
CA LYS A 204 8.28 -40.73 -26.50
C LYS A 204 6.91 -41.29 -26.87
N THR A 205 5.97 -41.35 -25.93
CA THR A 205 4.61 -41.87 -26.16
C THR A 205 3.65 -40.85 -26.79
N ILE A 206 4.03 -39.56 -26.84
CA ILE A 206 3.19 -38.50 -27.42
C ILE A 206 3.04 -38.72 -28.95
N PRO A 207 1.82 -38.73 -29.52
CA PRO A 207 1.64 -38.81 -30.97
C PRO A 207 2.37 -37.66 -31.69
N SER A 208 3.01 -37.95 -32.84
CA SER A 208 3.79 -36.94 -33.58
C SER A 208 2.95 -35.76 -34.04
N GLU A 209 1.74 -36.01 -34.51
CA GLU A 209 0.82 -34.96 -34.95
C GLU A 209 0.47 -33.98 -33.82
N GLU A 210 0.02 -34.51 -32.68
CA GLU A 210 -0.32 -33.75 -31.47
C GLU A 210 0.87 -32.91 -30.96
N LEU A 211 2.05 -33.51 -30.90
CA LEU A 211 3.27 -32.84 -30.43
C LEU A 211 3.70 -31.73 -31.39
N CYS A 212 3.64 -31.96 -32.69
CA CYS A 212 4.02 -30.98 -33.70
C CYS A 212 3.02 -29.83 -33.79
N GLN A 213 1.73 -30.10 -33.62
CA GLN A 213 0.71 -29.07 -33.54
C GLN A 213 0.85 -28.22 -32.26
N PHE A 214 1.21 -28.83 -31.13
CA PHE A 214 1.58 -28.10 -29.92
C PHE A 214 2.79 -27.20 -30.17
N PHE A 215 3.86 -27.72 -30.78
CA PHE A 215 5.09 -26.97 -31.02
C PHE A 215 4.96 -25.78 -31.99
N ARG A 216 3.95 -25.80 -32.85
CA ARG A 216 3.61 -24.68 -33.74
C ARG A 216 2.69 -23.64 -33.07
N SER A 217 2.24 -23.89 -31.84
CA SER A 217 1.35 -22.99 -31.10
C SER A 217 2.11 -21.97 -30.26
N GLN A 218 1.44 -20.88 -29.87
CA GLN A 218 2.00 -19.87 -28.98
C GLN A 218 2.24 -20.39 -27.55
N SER A 219 1.61 -21.51 -27.15
CA SER A 219 1.69 -22.10 -25.81
C SER A 219 3.07 -22.69 -25.45
N VAL A 220 3.92 -22.95 -26.44
CA VAL A 220 5.27 -23.52 -26.23
C VAL A 220 6.14 -22.56 -25.45
N SER A 221 6.07 -21.27 -25.80
CA SER A 221 6.84 -20.20 -25.16
C SER A 221 6.58 -20.16 -23.66
N HIS A 222 5.31 -20.17 -23.26
CA HIS A 222 4.90 -20.17 -21.85
C HIS A 222 5.35 -21.44 -21.10
N SER A 223 5.49 -22.57 -21.79
CA SER A 223 5.82 -23.87 -21.20
C SER A 223 7.30 -24.07 -20.89
N PHE A 224 8.19 -23.28 -21.51
CA PHE A 224 9.64 -23.45 -21.38
C PHE A 224 10.38 -22.16 -20.99
N GLN A 225 9.69 -21.04 -20.76
CA GLN A 225 10.28 -19.83 -20.20
C GLN A 225 10.33 -19.86 -18.68
N ARG A 226 11.45 -19.40 -18.10
CA ARG A 226 11.64 -19.29 -16.63
C ARG A 226 11.42 -20.60 -15.85
N VAL A 227 11.67 -21.76 -16.46
CA VAL A 227 11.48 -23.10 -15.84
C VAL A 227 12.72 -23.65 -15.12
N GLY A 228 13.82 -22.87 -15.13
CA GLY A 228 15.11 -23.28 -14.61
C GLY A 228 15.75 -24.41 -15.43
N ALA A 229 16.74 -25.11 -14.85
CA ALA A 229 17.47 -26.15 -15.56
C ALA A 229 16.58 -27.35 -15.92
N ILE A 230 16.50 -27.68 -17.21
CA ILE A 230 15.83 -28.89 -17.72
C ILE A 230 16.82 -30.05 -17.68
N LYS A 231 16.37 -31.23 -17.22
CA LYS A 231 17.20 -32.44 -17.21
C LYS A 231 17.70 -32.75 -18.63
N ALA A 232 19.01 -32.94 -18.79
CA ALA A 232 19.62 -33.06 -20.11
C ALA A 232 19.06 -34.21 -20.97
N SER A 233 18.66 -35.33 -20.35
CA SER A 233 18.02 -36.43 -21.07
C SER A 233 16.63 -36.05 -21.62
N LEU A 234 15.87 -35.26 -20.87
CA LEU A 234 14.56 -34.75 -21.29
C LEU A 234 14.72 -33.69 -22.39
N GLY A 235 15.57 -32.69 -22.16
CA GLY A 235 15.81 -31.61 -23.12
C GLY A 235 16.24 -32.12 -24.50
N ARG A 236 17.18 -33.08 -24.55
CA ARG A 236 17.59 -33.74 -25.80
C ARG A 236 16.45 -34.53 -26.46
N THR A 237 15.63 -35.22 -25.66
CA THR A 237 14.50 -36.01 -26.18
C THR A 237 13.43 -35.10 -26.81
N LEU A 238 13.07 -34.00 -26.13
CA LEU A 238 12.12 -33.01 -26.64
C LEU A 238 12.67 -32.31 -27.88
N MET A 239 13.93 -31.87 -27.88
CA MET A 239 14.56 -31.23 -29.02
C MET A 239 14.66 -32.17 -30.24
N SER A 240 15.02 -33.44 -30.03
CA SER A 240 15.07 -34.43 -31.10
C SER A 240 13.70 -34.63 -31.75
N ARG A 241 12.63 -34.67 -30.96
CA ARG A 241 11.26 -34.79 -31.46
C ARG A 241 10.76 -33.51 -32.13
N LEU A 242 11.08 -32.35 -31.58
CA LEU A 242 10.75 -31.05 -32.16
C LEU A 242 11.30 -30.91 -33.59
N LYS A 243 12.54 -31.33 -33.83
CA LYS A 243 13.15 -31.28 -35.17
C LYS A 243 12.36 -32.06 -36.22
N THR A 244 11.70 -33.14 -35.83
CA THR A 244 10.87 -33.94 -36.75
C THR A 244 9.57 -33.25 -37.17
N CYS A 245 9.20 -32.14 -36.49
CA CYS A 245 7.99 -31.37 -36.76
C CYS A 245 8.15 -30.31 -37.86
N PHE A 246 9.38 -30.06 -38.32
CA PHE A 246 9.67 -29.02 -39.30
C PHE A 246 10.35 -29.63 -40.52
N SER A 247 10.00 -29.13 -41.69
CA SER A 247 10.51 -29.62 -42.98
C SER A 247 11.94 -29.14 -43.26
N SER A 248 12.36 -28.05 -42.63
CA SER A 248 13.71 -27.49 -42.74
C SER A 248 14.18 -26.84 -41.44
N THR A 249 15.50 -26.73 -41.27
CA THR A 249 16.11 -25.98 -40.15
C THR A 249 15.67 -24.51 -40.17
N GLN A 250 15.44 -23.94 -41.35
CA GLN A 250 15.01 -22.56 -41.51
C GLN A 250 13.58 -22.31 -40.99
N GLU A 251 12.69 -23.29 -41.14
CA GLU A 251 11.32 -23.26 -40.59
C GLU A 251 11.33 -23.37 -39.06
N LEU A 252 12.13 -24.28 -38.49
CA LEU A 252 12.34 -24.38 -37.03
C LEU A 252 12.86 -23.05 -36.44
N LEU A 253 13.74 -22.38 -37.17
CA LEU A 253 14.38 -21.15 -36.71
C LEU A 253 13.42 -19.93 -36.71
N GLN A 254 12.32 -19.96 -37.47
CA GLN A 254 11.24 -18.96 -37.36
C GLN A 254 10.48 -19.04 -36.03
N HIS A 255 10.55 -20.17 -35.33
CA HIS A 255 9.92 -20.40 -34.03
C HIS A 255 10.89 -20.31 -32.84
N THR A 256 12.13 -19.86 -33.05
CA THR A 256 13.19 -19.82 -32.01
C THR A 256 12.84 -19.01 -30.77
N ALA A 257 12.15 -17.87 -30.93
CA ALA A 257 11.70 -17.03 -29.81
C ALA A 257 10.68 -17.74 -28.87
N SER A 258 10.14 -18.89 -29.28
CA SER A 258 9.18 -19.69 -28.50
C SER A 258 9.81 -20.89 -27.79
N LEU A 259 11.12 -21.14 -27.95
CA LEU A 259 11.78 -22.32 -27.41
C LEU A 259 12.13 -22.20 -25.91
N GLY A 260 12.33 -20.98 -25.40
CA GLY A 260 12.76 -20.77 -24.01
C GLY A 260 14.00 -21.61 -23.64
N SER A 261 13.97 -22.21 -22.46
CA SER A 261 15.03 -23.09 -21.93
C SER A 261 15.26 -24.39 -22.76
N LEU A 262 14.40 -24.74 -23.74
CA LEU A 262 14.72 -25.84 -24.67
C LEU A 262 15.82 -25.45 -25.67
N ALA A 263 16.01 -24.15 -25.94
CA ALA A 263 17.07 -23.67 -26.82
C ALA A 263 18.47 -24.13 -26.38
N CYS A 264 18.67 -24.39 -25.08
CA CYS A 264 19.91 -24.91 -24.50
C CYS A 264 20.34 -26.28 -25.06
N PHE A 265 19.42 -27.03 -25.68
CA PHE A 265 19.68 -28.35 -26.24
C PHE A 265 19.77 -28.35 -27.78
N TYR A 266 19.78 -27.16 -28.40
CA TYR A 266 19.95 -27.03 -29.83
C TYR A 266 21.41 -27.31 -30.24
N ASP A 267 21.60 -28.35 -31.05
CA ASP A 267 22.86 -28.86 -31.58
C ASP A 267 22.99 -28.64 -33.11
N GLY A 268 22.13 -27.79 -33.70
CA GLY A 268 22.19 -27.46 -35.12
C GLY A 268 23.41 -26.61 -35.45
N GLY A 269 24.17 -26.99 -36.48
CA GLY A 269 25.41 -26.31 -36.88
C GLY A 269 25.24 -24.80 -37.12
N VAL A 270 26.15 -24.02 -36.55
CA VAL A 270 26.21 -22.54 -36.59
C VAL A 270 26.28 -22.00 -38.03
N SER A 271 26.67 -22.83 -38.99
CA SER A 271 26.78 -22.54 -40.42
C SER A 271 25.44 -22.29 -41.16
N SER A 272 24.30 -22.42 -40.48
CA SER A 272 22.95 -22.23 -41.05
C SER A 272 22.17 -21.01 -40.51
N LEU A 273 22.78 -20.20 -39.63
CA LEU A 273 22.13 -19.06 -38.96
C LEU A 273 22.46 -17.72 -39.65
N ASN A 274 21.45 -16.94 -40.01
CA ASN A 274 21.64 -15.54 -40.43
C ASN A 274 21.67 -14.58 -39.22
N LYS A 275 22.07 -13.33 -39.43
CA LYS A 275 22.28 -12.31 -38.36
C LYS A 275 21.06 -12.09 -37.45
N THR A 276 19.84 -12.14 -38.00
CA THR A 276 18.59 -11.98 -37.24
C THR A 276 18.28 -13.22 -36.39
N MET A 277 18.52 -14.40 -36.95
CA MET A 277 18.30 -15.70 -36.30
C MET A 277 19.32 -15.96 -35.19
N SER A 278 20.58 -15.54 -35.38
CA SER A 278 21.61 -15.59 -34.33
C SER A 278 21.23 -14.73 -33.12
N LYS A 279 20.67 -13.53 -33.35
CA LYS A 279 20.23 -12.63 -32.27
C LYS A 279 19.02 -13.20 -31.51
N GLY A 280 18.07 -13.81 -32.21
CA GLY A 280 16.92 -14.50 -31.60
C GLY A 280 17.33 -15.69 -30.74
N LEU A 281 18.21 -16.56 -31.25
CA LEU A 281 18.72 -17.71 -30.49
C LEU A 281 19.58 -17.28 -29.29
N LEU A 282 20.42 -16.23 -29.43
CA LEU A 282 21.22 -15.69 -28.31
C LEU A 282 20.33 -15.24 -27.14
N SER A 283 19.23 -14.53 -27.43
CA SER A 283 18.30 -14.05 -26.40
C SER A 283 17.63 -15.16 -25.58
N GLN A 284 17.54 -16.37 -26.15
CA GLN A 284 16.98 -17.55 -25.46
C GLN A 284 18.07 -18.34 -24.71
N LEU A 285 19.33 -18.23 -25.13
CA LEU A 285 20.47 -18.90 -24.48
C LEU A 285 20.89 -18.23 -23.16
N GLU A 286 20.46 -16.99 -22.89
CA GLU A 286 20.63 -16.32 -21.60
C GLU A 286 19.96 -17.11 -20.45
N GLU A 287 18.88 -17.85 -20.71
CA GLU A 287 18.22 -18.71 -19.71
C GLU A 287 19.03 -19.98 -19.35
N CYS A 288 20.07 -20.32 -20.13
CA CYS A 288 20.83 -21.58 -19.98
C CYS A 288 21.92 -21.55 -18.90
N GLN A 289 22.24 -20.40 -18.31
CA GLN A 289 23.38 -20.25 -17.40
C GLN A 289 23.16 -20.82 -15.98
N ASN A 290 21.95 -21.28 -15.62
CA ASN A 290 21.63 -21.74 -14.26
C ASN A 290 21.92 -23.23 -13.97
N SER A 291 22.84 -23.88 -14.69
CA SER A 291 23.16 -25.31 -14.45
C SER A 291 24.66 -25.60 -14.29
N ALA A 292 25.26 -25.15 -13.18
CA ALA A 292 26.27 -25.86 -12.37
C ALA A 292 26.99 -24.92 -11.38
N SER A 293 27.07 -25.34 -10.11
CA SER A 293 27.88 -24.82 -8.98
C SER A 293 27.56 -23.42 -8.38
N LYS A 294 27.17 -23.42 -7.09
CA LYS A 294 27.33 -22.28 -6.16
C LYS A 294 28.83 -22.00 -5.99
N LYS A 295 29.28 -20.81 -6.42
CA LYS A 295 30.23 -19.87 -5.74
C LYS A 295 30.82 -18.91 -6.79
N THR A 296 30.32 -17.67 -6.83
CA THR A 296 31.03 -16.38 -6.81
C THR A 296 30.05 -15.25 -7.16
N ASP A 297 30.38 -14.05 -6.68
CA ASP A 297 29.60 -12.82 -6.49
C ASP A 297 28.58 -12.35 -7.56
N PRO A 298 27.57 -11.54 -7.15
CA PRO A 298 26.46 -11.12 -7.97
C PRO A 298 26.80 -9.87 -8.78
N LEU A 299 26.51 -9.91 -10.08
CA LEU A 299 26.28 -8.70 -10.86
C LEU A 299 25.32 -9.04 -12.00
N LEU A 300 24.25 -8.24 -12.07
CA LEU A 300 23.27 -8.12 -13.15
C LEU A 300 22.10 -9.11 -13.10
N SER A 301 21.01 -8.67 -12.45
CA SER A 301 19.67 -8.88 -12.98
C SER A 301 18.82 -7.62 -12.79
N PRO A 302 17.89 -7.33 -13.71
CA PRO A 302 17.17 -6.07 -13.79
C PRO A 302 15.90 -6.12 -12.93
N GLY A 303 15.73 -5.14 -12.07
CA GLY A 303 14.51 -4.94 -11.29
C GLY A 303 13.34 -4.58 -12.20
N SER A 304 12.32 -5.44 -12.20
CA SER A 304 11.01 -5.20 -12.78
C SER A 304 10.13 -4.42 -11.81
N GLY A 305 9.63 -3.28 -12.28
CA GLY A 305 8.30 -2.74 -12.02
C GLY A 305 7.90 -2.47 -10.56
N GLN A 306 8.26 -1.29 -10.05
CA GLN A 306 7.50 -0.62 -8.98
C GLN A 306 7.41 0.89 -9.29
N HIS A 307 6.20 1.43 -9.11
CA HIS A 307 5.86 2.84 -9.28
C HIS A 307 6.77 3.77 -8.44
N PRO A 308 7.26 4.91 -8.96
CA PRO A 308 8.14 5.79 -8.19
C PRO A 308 7.36 6.63 -7.18
N ALA A 309 7.62 6.40 -5.90
CA ALA A 309 7.45 7.42 -4.87
C ALA A 309 8.39 8.60 -5.14
N GLN A 310 7.97 9.82 -4.79
CA GLN A 310 8.79 11.03 -4.95
C GLN A 310 10.19 10.85 -4.32
N PRO A 311 11.28 11.17 -5.03
CA PRO A 311 12.62 11.05 -4.48
C PRO A 311 12.82 12.05 -3.33
N GLN A 312 13.07 11.55 -2.12
CA GLN A 312 13.80 12.33 -1.12
C GLN A 312 15.27 12.33 -1.57
N GLN A 313 15.67 13.40 -2.25
CA GLN A 313 16.99 13.51 -2.89
C GLN A 313 17.95 14.40 -2.11
N ASN A 314 19.23 14.04 -2.24
CA ASN A 314 20.35 14.63 -1.53
C ASN A 314 20.64 16.06 -2.02
N PRO A 315 20.84 17.06 -1.13
CA PRO A 315 21.22 18.44 -1.49
C PRO A 315 22.43 18.53 -2.42
N GLN A 316 23.36 17.57 -2.34
CA GLN A 316 24.52 17.47 -3.21
C GLN A 316 24.16 17.01 -4.63
N GLU A 317 23.26 16.04 -4.77
CA GLU A 317 22.70 15.66 -6.09
C GLU A 317 21.93 16.82 -6.71
N LEU A 318 21.22 17.61 -5.89
CA LEU A 318 20.54 18.82 -6.35
C LEU A 318 21.51 19.90 -6.82
N LEU A 319 22.61 20.13 -6.11
CA LEU A 319 23.63 21.11 -6.51
C LEU A 319 24.37 20.67 -7.78
N GLN A 320 24.66 19.37 -7.89
CA GLN A 320 25.19 18.76 -9.11
C GLN A 320 24.20 18.88 -10.27
N ALA A 321 22.91 18.60 -10.03
CA ALA A 321 21.85 18.77 -11.01
C ALA A 321 21.70 20.25 -11.43
N LYS A 322 21.76 21.21 -10.49
CA LYS A 322 21.75 22.66 -10.81
C LYS A 322 22.96 23.06 -11.66
N THR A 323 24.14 22.57 -11.32
CA THR A 323 25.38 22.84 -12.06
C THR A 323 25.33 22.25 -13.47
N LEU A 324 24.88 21.00 -13.59
CA LEU A 324 24.72 20.30 -14.85
C LEU A 324 23.61 20.92 -15.70
N ALA A 325 22.47 21.25 -15.11
CA ALA A 325 21.39 21.98 -15.78
C ALA A 325 21.91 23.31 -16.33
N LYS A 326 22.61 24.11 -15.51
CA LYS A 326 23.22 25.38 -15.96
C LYS A 326 24.25 25.19 -17.08
N ALA A 327 25.03 24.11 -17.06
CA ALA A 327 25.99 23.79 -18.11
C ALA A 327 25.32 23.33 -19.42
N LEU A 328 24.15 22.69 -19.33
CA LEU A 328 23.34 22.25 -20.47
C LEU A 328 22.47 23.38 -21.04
N LEU A 329 22.02 24.32 -20.20
CA LEU A 329 21.18 25.47 -20.53
C LEU A 329 21.97 26.68 -21.08
N LYS A 330 22.99 26.46 -21.93
CA LYS A 330 23.75 27.55 -22.56
C LYS A 330 22.88 28.51 -23.42
N THR A 331 21.61 28.15 -23.67
CA THR A 331 20.55 28.93 -24.33
C THR A 331 19.22 28.76 -23.57
N GLN A 332 18.19 29.56 -23.90
CA GLN A 332 16.82 29.42 -23.35
C GLN A 332 16.32 27.97 -23.41
N ILE A 333 15.63 27.52 -22.36
CA ILE A 333 15.10 26.16 -22.26
C ILE A 333 14.01 25.91 -23.31
N SER A 334 14.03 24.75 -23.96
CA SER A 334 12.97 24.28 -24.87
C SER A 334 12.29 23.03 -24.31
N SER A 335 11.08 22.71 -24.82
CA SER A 335 10.32 21.53 -24.45
C SER A 335 11.13 20.24 -24.65
N SER A 336 11.81 20.10 -25.79
CA SER A 336 12.63 18.94 -26.12
C SER A 336 13.85 18.77 -25.21
N VAL A 337 14.49 19.88 -24.81
CA VAL A 337 15.59 19.87 -23.85
C VAL A 337 15.08 19.43 -22.48
N LEU A 338 13.98 20.01 -21.98
CA LEU A 338 13.39 19.63 -20.68
C LEU A 338 13.10 18.13 -20.60
N LEU A 339 12.49 17.56 -21.65
CA LEU A 339 12.15 16.14 -21.72
C LEU A 339 13.38 15.22 -21.85
N SER A 340 14.56 15.76 -22.11
CA SER A 340 15.82 15.01 -22.15
C SER A 340 16.60 15.05 -20.83
N LEU A 341 16.26 15.96 -19.90
CA LEU A 341 17.00 16.17 -18.65
C LEU A 341 16.83 15.04 -17.63
N GLY A 342 15.77 14.22 -17.71
CA GLY A 342 15.53 13.15 -16.75
C GLY A 342 15.52 13.64 -15.30
N THR A 343 16.35 13.06 -14.44
CA THR A 343 16.51 13.46 -13.02
C THR A 343 17.12 14.84 -12.85
N VAL A 344 17.87 15.35 -13.83
CA VAL A 344 18.53 16.67 -13.81
C VAL A 344 17.51 17.82 -13.91
N ALA A 345 16.28 17.53 -14.36
CA ALA A 345 15.22 18.53 -14.49
C ALA A 345 14.94 19.28 -13.17
N ARG A 346 15.17 18.63 -12.01
CA ARG A 346 15.05 19.26 -10.70
C ARG A 346 16.05 20.40 -10.46
N GLY A 347 17.17 20.44 -11.19
CA GLY A 347 18.14 21.52 -11.16
C GLY A 347 17.78 22.75 -12.00
N VAL A 348 16.70 22.69 -12.79
CA VAL A 348 16.24 23.82 -13.62
C VAL A 348 15.57 24.88 -12.77
N ALA A 349 15.93 26.15 -12.94
CA ALA A 349 15.30 27.24 -12.20
C ALA A 349 13.81 27.34 -12.53
N SER A 350 12.96 27.51 -11.50
CA SER A 350 11.52 27.66 -11.70
C SER A 350 11.16 28.80 -12.67
N SER A 351 11.93 29.89 -12.70
CA SER A 351 11.73 31.01 -13.62
C SER A 351 11.82 30.62 -15.10
N GLU A 352 12.67 29.65 -15.45
CA GLU A 352 12.84 29.19 -16.83
C GLU A 352 11.63 28.36 -17.30
N LEU A 353 11.05 27.55 -16.40
CA LEU A 353 9.91 26.69 -16.70
C LEU A 353 8.62 27.48 -16.98
N GLN A 354 8.49 28.70 -16.46
CA GLN A 354 7.32 29.57 -16.67
C GLN A 354 7.15 30.03 -18.11
N THR A 355 8.17 29.86 -18.95
CA THR A 355 8.16 30.32 -20.34
C THR A 355 7.80 29.21 -21.35
N LEU A 356 7.69 27.95 -20.89
CA LEU A 356 7.50 26.81 -21.78
C LEU A 356 6.02 26.62 -22.20
N PRO A 357 5.73 26.52 -23.51
CA PRO A 357 4.38 26.31 -24.00
C PRO A 357 3.90 24.87 -23.78
N GLY A 358 2.62 24.71 -23.46
CA GLY A 358 2.01 23.40 -23.21
C GLY A 358 1.64 22.63 -24.46
N GLU A 359 1.52 23.29 -25.61
CA GLU A 359 1.07 22.65 -26.86
C GLU A 359 2.01 21.56 -27.36
N GLU A 360 3.32 21.71 -27.17
CA GLU A 360 4.35 20.74 -27.57
C GLU A 360 4.42 19.61 -26.52
N LEU A 361 4.58 19.99 -25.25
CA LEU A 361 4.73 19.07 -24.12
C LEU A 361 3.58 18.05 -23.92
N LEU A 362 2.38 18.35 -24.43
CA LEU A 362 1.18 17.52 -24.27
C LEU A 362 0.88 16.59 -25.46
N ARG A 363 1.75 16.50 -26.47
CA ARG A 363 1.51 15.67 -27.67
C ARG A 363 2.19 14.30 -27.58
N GLY A 364 1.47 13.25 -27.97
CA GLY A 364 2.04 11.92 -28.27
C GLY A 364 3.00 11.37 -27.20
N GLU A 365 4.18 10.91 -27.62
CA GLU A 365 5.23 10.34 -26.77
C GLU A 365 5.86 11.34 -25.78
N GLU A 366 5.73 12.65 -26.04
CA GLU A 366 6.30 13.70 -25.18
C GLU A 366 5.57 13.79 -23.83
N ARG A 367 4.26 13.47 -23.82
CA ARG A 367 3.44 13.41 -22.60
C ARG A 367 3.94 12.36 -21.62
N GLU A 368 4.32 11.17 -22.08
CA GLU A 368 4.86 10.11 -21.22
C GLU A 368 6.23 10.46 -20.66
N ARG A 369 7.06 11.16 -21.45
CA ARG A 369 8.35 11.69 -21.00
C ARG A 369 8.14 12.80 -19.97
N LEU A 370 7.14 13.66 -20.19
CA LEU A 370 6.76 14.73 -19.26
C LEU A 370 6.29 14.15 -17.93
N GLU A 371 5.55 13.05 -17.94
CA GLU A 371 5.15 12.37 -16.71
C GLU A 371 6.36 11.97 -15.87
N ARG A 372 7.35 11.28 -16.46
CA ARG A 372 8.57 10.88 -15.77
C ARG A 372 9.37 12.08 -15.24
N VAL A 373 9.50 13.14 -16.04
CA VAL A 373 10.24 14.34 -15.65
C VAL A 373 9.52 15.12 -14.54
N SER A 374 8.20 15.27 -14.64
CA SER A 374 7.37 16.00 -13.66
C SER A 374 7.35 15.35 -12.28
N GLN A 375 7.56 14.02 -12.19
CA GLN A 375 7.74 13.34 -10.91
C GLN A 375 8.94 13.86 -10.13
N MET A 376 10.02 14.27 -10.81
CA MET A 376 11.26 14.76 -10.19
C MET A 376 11.20 16.25 -9.80
N MET A 377 10.23 16.99 -10.34
CA MET A 377 10.09 18.43 -10.12
C MET A 377 9.56 18.79 -8.71
N SER A 378 9.90 20.00 -8.26
CA SER A 378 9.34 20.63 -7.05
C SER A 378 7.91 21.11 -7.26
N THR A 379 7.23 21.47 -6.17
CA THR A 379 5.89 22.05 -6.27
C THR A 379 5.95 23.37 -7.04
N LEU A 380 6.94 24.23 -6.75
CA LEU A 380 7.17 25.48 -7.46
C LEU A 380 7.49 25.23 -8.94
N GLN A 381 8.32 24.24 -9.27
CA GLN A 381 8.67 23.91 -10.66
C GLN A 381 7.47 23.38 -11.44
N ARG A 382 6.64 22.52 -10.84
CA ARG A 382 5.40 22.03 -11.45
C ARG A 382 4.42 23.17 -11.67
N MET A 383 4.25 24.05 -10.69
CA MET A 383 3.39 25.23 -10.78
C MET A 383 3.89 26.23 -11.81
N ALA A 384 5.20 26.47 -11.87
CA ALA A 384 5.85 27.30 -12.88
C ALA A 384 5.60 26.74 -14.28
N LEU A 385 5.80 25.44 -14.47
CA LEU A 385 5.51 24.78 -15.74
C LEU A 385 4.03 24.89 -16.11
N LEU A 386 3.11 24.65 -15.17
CA LEU A 386 1.67 24.81 -15.39
C LEU A 386 1.30 26.26 -15.76
N LYS A 387 1.93 27.28 -15.15
CA LYS A 387 1.77 28.69 -15.54
C LYS A 387 2.20 28.91 -17.00
N GLY A 388 3.35 28.35 -17.40
CA GLY A 388 3.82 28.38 -18.79
C GLY A 388 2.85 27.69 -19.75
N MET A 389 2.36 26.50 -19.40
CA MET A 389 1.44 25.74 -20.25
C MET A 389 0.09 26.44 -20.46
N ARG A 390 -0.40 27.18 -19.46
CA ARG A 390 -1.63 27.99 -19.55
C ARG A 390 -1.52 29.13 -20.57
N SER A 391 -0.30 29.54 -20.96
CA SER A 391 -0.10 30.58 -21.98
C SER A 391 -0.50 30.12 -23.39
N SER A 392 -0.47 28.80 -23.66
CA SER A 392 -0.75 28.23 -24.99
C SER A 392 -1.91 27.23 -25.00
N VAL A 393 -2.41 26.78 -23.85
CA VAL A 393 -3.49 25.77 -23.76
C VAL A 393 -4.61 26.23 -22.82
N ASN A 394 -5.87 26.09 -23.26
CA ASN A 394 -7.04 26.41 -22.44
C ASN A 394 -7.13 25.46 -21.23
N VAL A 395 -7.56 25.97 -20.08
CA VAL A 395 -7.64 25.25 -18.80
C VAL A 395 -8.44 23.96 -18.87
N SER A 396 -9.56 23.92 -19.59
CA SER A 396 -10.36 22.69 -19.73
C SER A 396 -9.60 21.61 -20.53
N ALA A 397 -8.87 22.00 -21.58
CA ALA A 397 -8.03 21.07 -22.35
C ALA A 397 -6.79 20.65 -21.56
N LEU A 398 -6.22 21.56 -20.76
CA LEU A 398 -5.08 21.30 -19.89
C LEU A 398 -5.41 20.25 -18.84
N VAL A 399 -6.52 20.39 -18.11
CA VAL A 399 -6.93 19.43 -17.05
C VAL A 399 -7.08 18.00 -17.59
N LEU A 400 -7.59 17.84 -18.81
CA LEU A 400 -7.79 16.53 -19.44
C LEU A 400 -6.50 15.90 -19.99
N SER A 401 -5.45 16.70 -20.22
CA SER A 401 -4.24 16.26 -20.92
C SER A 401 -2.98 16.22 -20.04
N VAL A 402 -2.94 16.92 -18.91
CA VAL A 402 -1.75 16.90 -18.03
C VAL A 402 -1.53 15.52 -17.39
N PRO A 403 -0.26 15.10 -17.23
CA PRO A 403 0.09 13.91 -16.46
C PRO A 403 -0.30 13.99 -14.96
N ALA A 404 -0.48 12.84 -14.32
CA ALA A 404 -0.90 12.76 -12.91
C ALA A 404 -0.05 13.57 -11.91
N PRO A 405 1.30 13.62 -12.02
CA PRO A 405 2.11 14.43 -11.10
C PRO A 405 1.82 15.93 -11.20
N LEU A 406 1.49 16.44 -12.39
CA LEU A 406 1.11 17.84 -12.60
C LEU A 406 -0.36 18.08 -12.21
N LEU A 407 -1.25 17.12 -12.47
CA LEU A 407 -2.64 17.17 -12.04
C LEU A 407 -2.76 17.33 -10.52
N SER A 408 -1.90 16.65 -9.75
CA SER A 408 -1.87 16.76 -8.28
C SER A 408 -1.49 18.14 -7.74
N SER A 409 -0.91 19.00 -8.60
CA SER A 409 -0.52 20.37 -8.24
C SER A 409 -1.62 21.40 -8.60
N LEU A 410 -2.72 20.98 -9.23
CA LEU A 410 -3.85 21.85 -9.56
C LEU A 410 -4.84 21.92 -8.39
N SER A 411 -5.37 23.11 -8.12
CA SER A 411 -6.43 23.31 -7.13
C SER A 411 -7.75 22.71 -7.59
N LEU A 412 -8.62 22.36 -6.63
CA LEU A 412 -9.98 21.88 -6.91
C LEU A 412 -10.82 22.86 -7.70
N SER A 413 -10.62 24.15 -7.46
CA SER A 413 -11.28 25.22 -8.18
C SER A 413 -10.91 25.22 -9.66
N THR A 414 -9.63 24.99 -9.98
CA THR A 414 -9.15 24.81 -11.35
C THR A 414 -9.71 23.54 -11.98
N LEU A 415 -9.86 22.45 -11.22
CA LEU A 415 -10.54 21.23 -11.67
C LEU A 415 -12.05 21.47 -11.93
N GLY A 416 -12.73 22.23 -11.08
CA GLY A 416 -14.15 22.59 -11.23
C GLY A 416 -14.44 23.38 -12.51
N ARG A 417 -13.45 24.11 -13.06
CA ARG A 417 -13.56 24.81 -14.35
C ARG A 417 -13.65 23.87 -15.56
N ALA A 418 -13.27 22.61 -15.42
CA ALA A 418 -13.37 21.65 -16.51
C ALA A 418 -14.84 21.30 -16.87
N ARG A 419 -15.83 21.67 -16.01
CA ARG A 419 -17.27 21.43 -16.21
C ARG A 419 -17.53 20.01 -16.72
N LEU A 420 -17.07 19.03 -15.97
CA LEU A 420 -17.20 17.62 -16.31
C LEU A 420 -18.69 17.25 -16.36
N THR A 421 -19.15 16.74 -17.49
CA THR A 421 -20.57 16.46 -17.78
C THR A 421 -20.96 15.01 -17.53
N SER A 422 -19.99 14.11 -17.30
CA SER A 422 -20.24 12.72 -16.91
C SER A 422 -19.12 12.17 -16.02
N ILE A 423 -19.45 11.13 -15.24
CA ILE A 423 -18.49 10.40 -14.40
C ILE A 423 -17.44 9.68 -15.27
N GLU A 424 -17.77 9.29 -16.50
CA GLU A 424 -16.86 8.63 -17.46
C GLU A 424 -15.72 9.55 -17.94
N GLN A 425 -15.89 10.88 -17.86
CA GLN A 425 -14.84 11.86 -18.17
C GLN A 425 -13.79 12.00 -17.05
N LEU A 426 -14.02 11.35 -15.89
CA LEU A 426 -13.09 11.23 -14.77
C LEU A 426 -12.24 9.94 -14.85
N GLU A 427 -12.43 9.12 -15.88
CA GLU A 427 -11.56 7.98 -16.16
C GLU A 427 -10.49 8.43 -17.15
N ALA A 428 -9.23 8.49 -16.68
CA ALA A 428 -8.12 8.74 -17.58
C ALA A 428 -8.05 7.64 -18.66
N PRO A 429 -7.54 7.93 -19.88
CA PRO A 429 -7.35 6.92 -20.93
C PRO A 429 -6.42 5.75 -20.54
N SER A 430 -5.79 5.80 -19.36
CA SER A 430 -4.85 4.83 -18.81
C SER A 430 -5.38 4.04 -17.60
N GLY A 431 -6.70 4.09 -17.30
CA GLY A 431 -7.30 3.17 -16.32
C GLY A 431 -7.00 3.45 -14.83
N HIS A 432 -6.43 4.62 -14.51
CA HIS A 432 -6.40 5.12 -13.13
C HIS A 432 -7.56 6.09 -12.91
N ALA A 433 -8.51 5.71 -12.06
CA ALA A 433 -9.66 6.53 -11.72
C ALA A 433 -9.22 7.83 -11.03
N MET A 434 -9.68 8.98 -11.53
CA MET A 434 -9.44 10.30 -10.92
C MET A 434 -10.03 10.42 -9.49
N LEU A 435 -10.82 9.43 -9.09
CA LEU A 435 -11.40 9.23 -7.75
C LEU A 435 -10.45 8.59 -6.72
N GLU A 436 -9.40 7.86 -7.12
CA GLU A 436 -8.45 7.30 -6.13
C GLU A 436 -7.48 8.35 -5.56
N CYS A 437 -7.25 9.45 -6.28
CA CYS A 437 -6.37 10.53 -5.84
C CYS A 437 -7.08 11.65 -5.05
N SER A 438 -8.39 11.55 -4.81
CA SER A 438 -9.12 12.58 -4.07
C SER A 438 -10.22 12.01 -3.16
N HIS A 439 -9.92 11.96 -1.86
CA HIS A 439 -10.93 11.86 -0.80
C HIS A 439 -11.79 13.15 -0.72
N ARG A 440 -12.54 13.53 -1.76
CA ARG A 440 -13.34 14.78 -1.76
C ARG A 440 -14.76 14.55 -2.30
N PRO A 441 -15.82 14.81 -1.50
CA PRO A 441 -17.22 14.80 -1.98
C PRO A 441 -17.55 15.97 -2.94
N VAL A 442 -18.62 15.82 -3.73
CA VAL A 442 -19.19 16.85 -4.63
C VAL A 442 -20.66 17.08 -4.18
N PRO A 443 -21.24 18.32 -4.15
CA PRO A 443 -22.49 18.59 -3.42
C PRO A 443 -23.83 18.36 -4.19
N ASP A 444 -24.81 17.72 -3.51
CA ASP A 444 -26.18 17.37 -3.98
C ASP A 444 -27.35 17.93 -3.12
N ALA A 445 -27.15 19.00 -2.32
CA ALA A 445 -28.03 19.36 -1.20
C ALA A 445 -29.43 19.99 -1.48
N TYR A 446 -29.94 20.12 -2.72
CA TYR A 446 -31.14 20.96 -3.00
C TYR A 446 -32.50 20.23 -3.12
N ARG A 447 -32.60 18.90 -2.95
CA ARG A 447 -33.80 18.14 -3.40
C ARG A 447 -34.75 17.55 -2.33
N ALA A 448 -34.49 17.63 -1.02
CA ALA A 448 -35.16 16.75 -0.05
C ALA A 448 -36.22 17.38 0.91
N ASP A 449 -36.28 18.69 1.09
CA ASP A 449 -37.07 19.32 2.18
C ASP A 449 -38.61 19.35 1.96
N VAL A 450 -39.09 19.07 0.75
CA VAL A 450 -40.49 19.32 0.35
C VAL A 450 -41.43 18.12 0.57
N VAL A 451 -40.92 16.90 0.84
CA VAL A 451 -41.72 15.66 0.77
C VAL A 451 -42.05 15.05 2.14
N TRP A 452 -41.28 15.36 3.19
CA TRP A 452 -41.37 14.64 4.47
C TRP A 452 -42.60 14.98 5.34
N THR A 453 -43.24 16.13 5.13
CA THR A 453 -44.29 16.65 6.04
C THR A 453 -45.71 16.12 5.77
N ARG A 454 -45.89 15.15 4.86
CA ARG A 454 -47.19 14.52 4.60
C ARG A 454 -47.00 13.01 4.38
N SER A 455 -47.71 12.19 5.18
CA SER A 455 -48.03 10.75 4.99
C SER A 455 -47.33 9.70 5.89
N GLY A 456 -48.03 8.58 6.11
CA GLY A 456 -47.67 7.46 6.99
C GLY A 456 -46.93 6.27 6.33
N VAL A 457 -46.73 5.20 7.12
CA VAL A 457 -45.73 4.10 6.98
C VAL A 457 -45.63 3.42 5.62
N LEU A 458 -46.71 3.37 4.83
CA LEU A 458 -46.72 2.68 3.52
C LEU A 458 -46.14 3.51 2.36
N GLU A 459 -45.87 4.82 2.51
CA GLU A 459 -45.33 5.68 1.44
C GLU A 459 -43.80 5.91 1.52
N TYR A 460 -43.11 5.46 2.57
CA TYR A 460 -41.65 5.70 2.73
C TYR A 460 -40.77 5.01 1.69
N ARG A 461 -41.21 3.86 1.14
CA ARG A 461 -40.52 3.20 0.03
C ARG A 461 -40.56 3.99 -1.28
N MET A 462 -41.50 4.92 -1.44
CA MET A 462 -41.64 5.74 -2.64
C MET A 462 -40.72 6.97 -2.65
N LEU A 463 -40.00 7.26 -1.56
CA LEU A 463 -39.09 8.40 -1.45
C LEU A 463 -37.77 8.23 -2.23
N GLY A 464 -37.34 7.00 -2.51
CA GLY A 464 -36.06 6.75 -3.20
C GLY A 464 -34.88 7.50 -2.54
N GLN A 465 -34.05 8.18 -3.32
CA GLN A 465 -32.92 9.00 -2.82
C GLN A 465 -33.35 10.21 -1.97
N ALA A 466 -34.62 10.64 -2.01
CA ALA A 466 -35.09 11.78 -1.23
C ALA A 466 -35.12 11.49 0.29
N ILE A 467 -35.03 10.22 0.69
CA ILE A 467 -34.93 9.83 2.10
C ILE A 467 -33.65 10.34 2.78
N GLN A 468 -32.64 10.78 2.02
CA GLN A 468 -31.41 11.39 2.56
C GLN A 468 -31.64 12.78 3.20
N GLY A 469 -32.85 13.36 3.07
CA GLY A 469 -33.23 14.61 3.77
C GLY A 469 -33.78 14.41 5.18
N VAL A 470 -33.90 13.17 5.64
CA VAL A 470 -34.54 12.82 6.93
C VAL A 470 -33.56 13.00 8.09
N THR A 471 -33.98 13.66 9.17
CA THR A 471 -33.12 13.86 10.35
C THR A 471 -33.24 12.71 11.36
N CYS A 472 -32.24 12.56 12.24
CA CYS A 472 -32.32 11.57 13.32
C CYS A 472 -33.46 11.84 14.30
N GLU A 473 -33.82 13.10 14.54
CA GLU A 473 -34.97 13.46 15.38
C GLU A 473 -36.29 12.95 14.76
N MET A 474 -36.41 13.00 13.43
CA MET A 474 -37.56 12.45 12.72
C MET A 474 -37.61 10.92 12.85
N ILE A 475 -36.47 10.22 12.75
CA ILE A 475 -36.36 8.76 12.94
C ILE A 475 -36.72 8.37 14.38
N ASP A 476 -36.23 9.13 15.37
CA ASP A 476 -36.51 8.88 16.79
C ASP A 476 -38.00 9.09 17.11
N SER A 477 -38.64 10.10 16.50
CA SER A 477 -40.08 10.37 16.68
C SER A 477 -41.00 9.35 16.01
N LEU A 478 -40.57 8.75 14.88
CA LEU A 478 -41.30 7.70 14.17
C LEU A 478 -41.46 6.43 15.01
N ILE A 479 -40.44 6.07 15.78
CA ILE A 479 -40.37 4.79 16.49
C ILE A 479 -40.93 4.88 17.92
N GLN A 480 -41.11 6.09 18.47
CA GLN A 480 -41.77 6.28 19.76
C GLN A 480 -43.29 6.01 19.71
N ASN A 481 -43.92 6.03 18.52
CA ASN A 481 -45.38 5.93 18.37
C ASN A 481 -45.91 4.68 17.61
N GLU A 482 -45.08 3.86 16.95
CA GLU A 482 -45.52 2.64 16.20
C GLU A 482 -44.53 1.45 16.28
N THR A 483 -45.03 0.24 15.95
CA THR A 483 -44.47 -1.12 16.18
C THR A 483 -43.24 -1.50 15.34
N MET A 484 -42.61 -2.64 15.66
CA MET A 484 -41.43 -3.25 14.98
C MET A 484 -41.46 -3.22 13.44
N GLU A 485 -42.64 -3.19 12.82
CA GLU A 485 -42.83 -3.06 11.37
C GLU A 485 -42.19 -1.79 10.78
N SER A 486 -42.18 -0.66 11.51
CA SER A 486 -41.55 0.58 11.06
C SER A 486 -40.02 0.50 11.06
N VAL A 487 -39.46 -0.25 12.01
CA VAL A 487 -38.01 -0.55 12.07
C VAL A 487 -37.62 -1.53 10.96
N GLU A 488 -38.48 -2.50 10.66
CA GLU A 488 -38.30 -3.47 9.58
C GLU A 488 -38.40 -2.80 8.19
N ALA A 489 -39.31 -1.84 8.01
CA ALA A 489 -39.43 -1.05 6.79
C ALA A 489 -38.20 -0.15 6.53
N LEU A 490 -37.65 0.49 7.57
CA LEU A 490 -36.40 1.25 7.50
C LEU A 490 -35.19 0.35 7.21
N SER A 491 -35.16 -0.83 7.84
CA SER A 491 -34.16 -1.86 7.57
C SER A 491 -34.14 -2.31 6.11
N GLN A 492 -35.31 -2.48 5.48
CA GLN A 492 -35.43 -2.89 4.08
C GLN A 492 -35.11 -1.77 3.09
N SER A 493 -34.95 -0.52 3.57
CA SER A 493 -34.65 0.67 2.77
C SER A 493 -33.21 1.17 2.93
N SER A 494 -32.31 0.36 3.51
CA SER A 494 -30.94 0.75 3.88
C SER A 494 -30.05 1.21 2.71
N GLY A 495 -30.41 0.89 1.46
CA GLY A 495 -29.69 1.37 0.27
C GLY A 495 -29.90 2.85 -0.06
N TRP A 496 -30.87 3.51 0.58
CA TRP A 496 -31.22 4.91 0.32
C TRP A 496 -30.88 5.85 1.48
N LEU A 497 -30.69 5.31 2.69
CA LEU A 497 -30.34 6.08 3.90
C LEU A 497 -28.87 6.51 3.88
N ASP A 498 -28.59 7.72 4.36
CA ASP A 498 -27.22 8.17 4.59
C ASP A 498 -26.59 7.53 5.86
N LYS A 499 -25.28 7.70 6.04
CA LYS A 499 -24.52 7.09 7.13
C LYS A 499 -25.03 7.48 8.53
N THR A 500 -25.52 8.70 8.68
CA THR A 500 -26.02 9.22 9.96
C THR A 500 -27.40 8.65 10.28
N GLN A 501 -28.28 8.58 9.27
CA GLN A 501 -29.62 8.01 9.39
C GLN A 501 -29.58 6.51 9.73
N ILE A 502 -28.70 5.74 9.08
CA ILE A 502 -28.50 4.31 9.39
C ILE A 502 -28.05 4.13 10.85
N GLY A 503 -27.14 4.98 11.32
CA GLY A 503 -26.67 4.94 12.70
C GLY A 503 -27.74 5.29 13.73
N CYS A 504 -28.69 6.17 13.41
CA CYS A 504 -29.81 6.50 14.27
C CYS A 504 -30.85 5.37 14.32
N ALA A 505 -31.23 4.83 13.17
CA ALA A 505 -32.14 3.69 13.08
C ALA A 505 -31.58 2.43 13.80
N ALA A 506 -30.28 2.14 13.64
CA ALA A 506 -29.64 1.01 14.29
C ALA A 506 -29.62 1.13 15.82
N ARG A 507 -29.32 2.32 16.36
CA ARG A 507 -29.35 2.55 17.82
C ARG A 507 -30.72 2.26 18.41
N GLN A 508 -31.78 2.70 17.72
CA GLN A 508 -33.14 2.47 18.18
C GLN A 508 -33.55 1.00 18.09
N LEU A 509 -33.19 0.30 17.01
CA LEU A 509 -33.39 -1.15 16.90
C LEU A 509 -32.73 -1.90 18.07
N PHE A 510 -31.47 -1.60 18.38
CA PHE A 510 -30.75 -2.28 19.46
C PHE A 510 -31.35 -2.01 20.84
N HIS A 511 -31.81 -0.78 21.07
CA HIS A 511 -32.52 -0.43 22.30
C HIS A 511 -33.79 -1.29 22.47
N THR A 512 -34.59 -1.46 21.41
CA THR A 512 -35.78 -2.31 21.44
C THR A 512 -35.45 -3.79 21.70
N LEU A 513 -34.39 -4.32 21.08
CA LEU A 513 -33.96 -5.70 21.29
C LEU A 513 -33.49 -5.95 22.74
N GLU A 514 -32.78 -4.99 23.34
CA GLU A 514 -32.33 -5.07 24.74
C GLU A 514 -33.48 -4.90 25.75
N GLN A 515 -34.56 -4.20 25.39
CA GLN A 515 -35.79 -4.15 26.19
C GLN A 515 -36.52 -5.49 26.23
N ASN A 516 -36.42 -6.29 25.16
CA ASN A 516 -37.02 -7.62 25.11
C ASN A 516 -36.25 -8.63 25.98
N ARG A 517 -34.91 -8.55 25.96
CA ARG A 517 -34.02 -9.41 26.78
C ARG A 517 -32.77 -8.63 27.21
N THR A 518 -32.53 -8.48 28.51
CA THR A 518 -31.44 -7.65 29.04
C THR A 518 -30.03 -8.12 28.68
N ASP A 519 -29.86 -9.41 28.39
CA ASP A 519 -28.62 -10.05 27.94
C ASP A 519 -28.65 -10.41 26.44
N TYR A 520 -29.52 -9.75 25.65
CA TYR A 520 -29.83 -10.08 24.25
C TYR A 520 -28.58 -10.43 23.44
N PHE A 521 -27.60 -9.53 23.38
CA PHE A 521 -26.38 -9.70 22.57
C PHE A 521 -25.37 -10.69 23.17
N SER A 522 -25.33 -10.86 24.49
CA SER A 522 -24.44 -11.83 25.14
C SER A 522 -24.94 -13.27 25.08
N SER A 523 -26.24 -13.46 24.81
CA SER A 523 -26.86 -14.78 24.65
C SER A 523 -27.50 -14.97 23.25
N ILE A 524 -27.11 -14.14 22.27
CA ILE A 524 -27.73 -14.11 20.94
C ILE A 524 -27.54 -15.43 20.19
N THR A 525 -28.59 -15.93 19.54
CA THR A 525 -28.51 -17.12 18.69
C THR A 525 -28.07 -16.80 17.26
N LYS A 526 -27.75 -17.83 16.47
CA LYS A 526 -27.39 -17.67 15.06
C LYS A 526 -28.55 -17.07 14.25
N GLU A 527 -29.77 -17.52 14.52
CA GLU A 527 -31.00 -17.07 13.85
C GLU A 527 -31.34 -15.63 14.22
N GLU A 528 -31.20 -15.27 15.50
CA GLU A 528 -31.38 -13.91 15.99
C GLU A 528 -30.37 -12.94 15.35
N LEU A 529 -29.08 -13.32 15.27
CA LEU A 529 -28.07 -12.49 14.61
C LEU A 529 -28.29 -12.40 13.09
N GLN A 530 -28.78 -13.47 12.45
CA GLN A 530 -29.12 -13.49 11.03
C GLN A 530 -30.27 -12.53 10.70
N SER A 531 -31.19 -12.29 11.63
CA SER A 531 -32.31 -11.36 11.44
C SER A 531 -31.89 -9.88 11.44
N ILE A 532 -30.71 -9.55 11.98
CA ILE A 532 -30.22 -8.17 12.05
C ILE A 532 -29.57 -7.78 10.71
N PRO A 533 -29.95 -6.66 10.07
CA PRO A 533 -29.32 -6.18 8.84
C PRO A 533 -27.84 -5.86 9.06
N ALA A 534 -26.98 -6.30 8.14
CA ALA A 534 -25.53 -6.07 8.24
C ALA A 534 -25.17 -4.58 8.32
N THR A 535 -25.89 -3.73 7.56
CA THR A 535 -25.76 -2.27 7.55
C THR A 535 -26.10 -1.61 8.88
N MET A 536 -26.92 -2.24 9.72
CA MET A 536 -27.23 -1.77 11.06
C MET A 536 -26.31 -2.39 12.10
N LEU A 537 -25.97 -3.68 11.96
CA LEU A 537 -25.09 -4.42 12.87
C LEU A 537 -23.75 -3.73 13.11
N ILE A 538 -23.20 -3.03 12.11
CA ILE A 538 -21.94 -2.27 12.25
C ILE A 538 -22.03 -1.13 13.29
N HIS A 539 -23.22 -0.66 13.63
CA HIS A 539 -23.41 0.39 14.64
C HIS A 539 -23.53 -0.17 16.06
N LEU A 540 -23.41 -1.49 16.24
CA LEU A 540 -23.47 -2.12 17.56
C LEU A 540 -22.35 -1.57 18.47
N PRO A 541 -22.61 -1.23 19.75
CA PRO A 541 -21.58 -0.71 20.64
C PRO A 541 -20.42 -1.70 20.84
N ALA A 542 -19.20 -1.18 20.97
CA ALA A 542 -17.99 -1.98 21.12
C ALA A 542 -18.06 -3.04 22.24
N GLN A 543 -18.65 -2.68 23.40
CA GLN A 543 -18.80 -3.63 24.51
C GLN A 543 -19.70 -4.82 24.16
N ARG A 544 -20.74 -4.60 23.36
CA ARG A 544 -21.67 -5.66 22.93
C ARG A 544 -21.04 -6.57 21.89
N ILE A 545 -20.26 -6.01 20.97
CA ILE A 545 -19.51 -6.78 19.97
C ILE A 545 -18.51 -7.73 20.66
N GLN A 546 -17.80 -7.25 21.69
CA GLN A 546 -16.89 -8.08 22.48
C GLN A 546 -17.63 -9.21 23.22
N GLY A 547 -18.84 -8.92 23.72
CA GLY A 547 -19.69 -9.86 24.45
C GLY A 547 -20.42 -10.91 23.61
N LEU A 548 -20.32 -10.87 22.27
CA LEU A 548 -20.99 -11.87 21.41
C LEU A 548 -20.48 -13.29 21.75
N PRO A 549 -21.35 -14.33 21.71
CA PRO A 549 -20.93 -15.73 21.86
C PRO A 549 -19.99 -16.21 20.76
N VAL A 550 -19.07 -17.13 21.06
CA VAL A 550 -18.20 -17.73 20.02
C VAL A 550 -19.02 -18.56 19.02
N SER A 551 -20.16 -19.11 19.46
CA SER A 551 -21.07 -19.90 18.63
C SER A 551 -21.66 -19.14 17.43
N VAL A 552 -21.68 -17.80 17.46
CA VAL A 552 -22.20 -16.97 16.36
C VAL A 552 -21.11 -16.47 15.40
N CYS A 553 -19.85 -16.88 15.56
CA CYS A 553 -18.74 -16.39 14.72
C CYS A 553 -18.97 -16.58 13.21
N GLY A 554 -19.55 -17.70 12.77
CA GLY A 554 -19.84 -17.92 11.34
C GLY A 554 -20.81 -16.87 10.78
N VAL A 555 -21.98 -16.72 11.41
CA VAL A 555 -23.00 -15.72 11.03
C VAL A 555 -22.45 -14.29 11.12
N PHE A 556 -21.63 -14.01 12.13
CA PHE A 556 -20.99 -12.71 12.28
C PHE A 556 -20.06 -12.39 11.09
N LEU A 557 -19.24 -13.36 10.65
CA LEU A 557 -18.36 -13.18 9.51
C LEU A 557 -19.14 -12.98 8.20
N ASP A 558 -20.22 -13.75 7.98
CA ASP A 558 -21.10 -13.56 6.83
C ASP A 558 -21.73 -12.16 6.78
N LYS A 559 -22.17 -11.64 7.94
CA LYS A 559 -22.70 -10.28 8.04
C LYS A 559 -21.62 -9.23 7.78
N MET A 560 -20.41 -9.43 8.28
CA MET A 560 -19.30 -8.49 8.05
C MET A 560 -18.81 -8.51 6.60
N ALA A 561 -18.91 -9.64 5.90
CA ALA A 561 -18.61 -9.74 4.47
C ALA A 561 -19.57 -8.89 3.61
N ALA A 562 -20.85 -8.82 4.00
CA ALA A 562 -21.89 -8.13 3.25
C ALA A 562 -21.93 -6.60 3.46
N VAL A 563 -21.03 -6.00 4.25
CA VAL A 563 -21.12 -4.59 4.65
C VAL A 563 -19.79 -3.84 4.65
N SER A 564 -19.82 -2.57 4.24
CA SER A 564 -18.65 -1.69 4.29
C SER A 564 -18.55 -0.92 5.61
N LEU A 565 -17.46 -1.12 6.35
CA LEU A 565 -17.14 -0.35 7.57
C LEU A 565 -16.85 1.15 7.29
N SER A 566 -16.81 1.57 6.02
CA SER A 566 -16.72 2.99 5.63
C SER A 566 -17.91 3.83 6.10
N CYS A 567 -19.01 3.18 6.52
CA CYS A 567 -20.18 3.81 7.10
C CYS A 567 -19.97 4.26 8.56
N LEU A 568 -18.90 3.80 9.22
CA LEU A 568 -18.51 4.22 10.55
C LEU A 568 -17.39 5.27 10.52
N PRO A 569 -17.42 6.28 11.41
CA PRO A 569 -16.29 7.16 11.63
C PRO A 569 -14.99 6.37 11.91
N HIS A 570 -13.85 6.85 11.43
CA HIS A 570 -12.56 6.19 11.66
C HIS A 570 -12.20 6.04 13.14
N SER A 571 -12.64 6.98 13.98
CA SER A 571 -12.47 6.96 15.44
C SER A 571 -13.51 6.13 16.19
N SER A 572 -14.46 5.50 15.49
CA SER A 572 -15.50 4.70 16.14
C SER A 572 -14.89 3.49 16.85
N SER A 573 -15.15 3.36 18.15
CA SER A 573 -14.75 2.19 18.94
C SER A 573 -15.38 0.90 18.39
N SER A 574 -16.58 0.98 17.82
CA SER A 574 -17.26 -0.15 17.16
C SER A 574 -16.48 -0.64 15.94
N ARG A 575 -15.81 0.25 15.18
CA ARG A 575 -15.02 -0.15 14.02
C ARG A 575 -13.84 -1.05 14.43
N SER A 576 -13.13 -0.67 15.49
CA SER A 576 -12.06 -1.49 16.07
C SER A 576 -12.62 -2.80 16.61
N ALA A 577 -13.73 -2.75 17.36
CA ALA A 577 -14.32 -3.94 17.97
C ALA A 577 -14.86 -4.95 16.95
N LEU A 578 -15.51 -4.50 15.86
CA LEU A 578 -16.01 -5.37 14.79
C LEU A 578 -14.87 -6.09 14.10
N THR A 579 -13.79 -5.36 13.81
CA THR A 579 -12.66 -5.95 13.10
C THR A 579 -11.85 -6.87 14.01
N GLN A 580 -11.64 -6.49 15.27
CA GLN A 580 -11.06 -7.39 16.28
C GLN A 580 -11.90 -8.66 16.42
N ARG A 581 -13.22 -8.53 16.46
CA ARG A 581 -14.12 -9.67 16.57
C ARG A 581 -14.06 -10.57 15.34
N ALA A 582 -14.00 -9.99 14.14
CA ALA A 582 -13.86 -10.73 12.90
C ALA A 582 -12.51 -11.47 12.86
N LEU A 583 -11.43 -10.80 13.27
CA LEU A 583 -10.10 -11.39 13.34
C LEU A 583 -10.03 -12.51 14.37
N ASP A 584 -10.55 -12.31 15.59
CA ASP A 584 -10.67 -13.34 16.63
C ASP A 584 -11.50 -14.53 16.14
N CYS A 585 -12.61 -14.25 15.45
CA CYS A 585 -13.45 -15.28 14.86
C CYS A 585 -12.77 -16.00 13.70
N LEU A 586 -11.85 -15.39 12.94
CA LEU A 586 -11.10 -16.05 11.85
C LEU A 586 -9.90 -16.85 12.40
N LEU A 587 -9.16 -16.27 13.34
CA LEU A 587 -7.91 -16.84 13.88
C LEU A 587 -8.15 -18.10 14.71
N ARG A 588 -9.23 -18.15 15.48
CA ARG A 588 -9.61 -19.36 16.24
C ARG A 588 -9.98 -20.54 15.35
N LEU A 589 -10.03 -20.33 14.02
CA LEU A 589 -10.42 -21.31 13.02
C LEU A 589 -9.23 -21.84 12.21
N LEU A 590 -8.02 -21.30 12.39
CA LEU A 590 -6.82 -21.73 11.68
C LEU A 590 -6.06 -22.80 12.49
N ALA A 591 -5.58 -23.84 11.80
CA ALA A 591 -4.66 -24.81 12.39
C ALA A 591 -3.30 -24.15 12.73
N PRO A 592 -2.55 -24.63 13.75
CA PRO A 592 -1.27 -24.03 14.15
C PRO A 592 -0.22 -23.95 13.02
N GLU A 593 -0.18 -24.93 12.12
CA GLU A 593 0.72 -24.92 10.96
C GLU A 593 0.35 -23.82 9.96
N VAL A 594 -0.96 -23.62 9.76
CA VAL A 594 -1.50 -22.57 8.90
C VAL A 594 -1.19 -21.19 9.49
N LEU A 595 -1.31 -21.05 10.81
CA LEU A 595 -0.99 -19.80 11.51
C LEU A 595 0.47 -19.37 11.30
N ASN A 596 1.42 -20.31 11.37
CA ASN A 596 2.84 -20.02 11.15
C ASN A 596 3.09 -19.49 9.73
N SER A 597 2.58 -20.19 8.70
CA SER A 597 2.68 -19.74 7.30
C SER A 597 2.01 -18.38 7.08
N THR A 598 0.83 -18.15 7.66
CA THR A 598 0.14 -16.85 7.63
C THR A 598 0.99 -15.74 8.27
N LEU A 599 1.61 -15.98 9.43
CA LEU A 599 2.48 -15.00 10.06
C LEU A 599 3.73 -14.70 9.22
N LEU A 600 4.33 -15.69 8.58
CA LEU A 600 5.45 -15.47 7.67
C LEU A 600 5.05 -14.65 6.43
N GLU A 601 3.90 -14.94 5.82
CA GLU A 601 3.37 -14.16 4.70
C GLU A 601 3.09 -12.70 5.07
N LEU A 602 2.62 -12.43 6.30
CA LEU A 602 2.34 -11.07 6.77
C LEU A 602 3.60 -10.19 6.82
N THR A 603 4.79 -10.79 6.88
CA THR A 603 6.06 -10.04 6.82
C THR A 603 6.29 -9.35 5.48
N ALA A 604 5.70 -9.88 4.40
CA ALA A 604 5.76 -9.29 3.07
C ALA A 604 4.81 -8.09 2.90
N CYS A 605 3.87 -7.89 3.83
CA CYS A 605 2.91 -6.80 3.74
C CYS A 605 3.52 -5.46 4.18
N PRO A 606 3.54 -4.43 3.30
CA PRO A 606 4.14 -3.13 3.62
C PRO A 606 3.32 -2.32 4.63
N TYR A 607 2.08 -2.75 4.90
CA TYR A 607 1.13 -2.06 5.76
C TYR A 607 0.46 -3.03 6.73
N ILE A 608 0.59 -2.75 8.03
CA ILE A 608 -0.16 -3.41 9.10
C ILE A 608 -0.91 -2.33 9.89
N PRO A 609 -2.26 -2.37 9.96
CA PRO A 609 -3.03 -1.35 10.67
C PRO A 609 -2.67 -1.29 12.15
N ARG A 610 -2.57 -0.07 12.71
CA ARG A 610 -2.13 0.17 14.10
C ARG A 610 -2.92 -0.61 15.15
N SER A 611 -4.24 -0.73 14.96
CA SER A 611 -5.15 -1.43 15.88
C SER A 611 -4.83 -2.91 16.09
N TYR A 612 -4.14 -3.55 15.14
CA TYR A 612 -3.81 -4.98 15.21
C TYR A 612 -2.35 -5.25 15.61
N ARG A 613 -1.49 -4.23 15.66
CA ARG A 613 -0.03 -4.43 15.82
C ARG A 613 0.33 -5.12 17.13
N ALA A 614 -0.28 -4.70 18.24
CA ALA A 614 0.01 -5.29 19.55
C ALA A 614 -0.41 -6.77 19.63
N GLN A 615 -1.60 -7.09 19.10
CA GLN A 615 -2.12 -8.46 19.08
C GLN A 615 -1.30 -9.35 18.13
N LEU A 616 -0.99 -8.84 16.93
CA LEU A 616 -0.16 -9.54 15.98
C LEU A 616 1.25 -9.77 16.53
N PHE A 617 1.84 -8.78 17.20
CA PHE A 617 3.15 -8.94 17.82
C PHE A 617 3.12 -9.98 18.94
N SER A 618 2.09 -9.97 19.81
CA SER A 618 1.87 -11.03 20.81
C SER A 618 1.83 -12.41 20.15
N MET A 619 1.08 -12.54 19.06
CA MET A 619 0.92 -13.80 18.33
C MET A 619 2.23 -14.29 17.70
N VAL A 620 3.02 -13.38 17.13
CA VAL A 620 4.37 -13.69 16.63
C VAL A 620 5.25 -14.17 17.78
N THR A 621 5.22 -13.50 18.93
CA THR A 621 6.03 -13.91 20.09
C THR A 621 5.55 -15.22 20.73
N ASP A 622 4.25 -15.51 20.68
CA ASP A 622 3.68 -16.77 21.16
C ASP A 622 4.05 -17.94 20.24
N THR A 623 4.19 -17.66 18.93
CA THR A 623 4.49 -18.68 17.90
C THR A 623 5.99 -18.94 17.74
N PHE A 624 6.80 -17.88 17.68
CA PHE A 624 8.23 -17.96 17.36
C PHE A 624 9.15 -17.64 18.56
N GLY A 625 8.58 -17.36 19.73
CA GLY A 625 9.33 -16.92 20.90
C GLY A 625 9.72 -15.44 20.85
N GLN A 626 10.43 -15.00 21.89
CA GLN A 626 10.81 -13.59 22.06
C GLN A 626 11.87 -13.17 21.02
N PRO A 627 11.82 -11.95 20.47
CA PRO A 627 12.78 -11.52 19.45
C PRO A 627 14.24 -11.47 19.90
N SER A 628 14.49 -11.45 21.20
CA SER A 628 15.84 -11.59 21.78
C SER A 628 16.47 -12.96 21.54
N ASP A 629 15.64 -13.98 21.35
CA ASP A 629 16.01 -15.39 21.25
C ASP A 629 15.94 -15.93 19.81
N TRP A 630 15.48 -15.11 18.86
CA TRP A 630 15.40 -15.48 17.44
C TRP A 630 16.77 -15.85 16.87
N SER A 631 16.78 -16.90 16.06
CA SER A 631 17.95 -17.27 15.26
C SER A 631 18.21 -16.25 14.14
N GLU A 632 19.36 -16.34 13.47
CA GLU A 632 19.64 -15.50 12.30
C GLU A 632 18.60 -15.72 11.18
N GLU A 633 18.15 -16.96 10.99
CA GLU A 633 17.12 -17.32 10.01
C GLU A 633 15.74 -16.74 10.38
N ASP A 634 15.32 -16.91 11.64
CA ASP A 634 14.07 -16.33 12.15
C ASP A 634 14.10 -14.80 12.06
N MET A 635 15.24 -14.17 12.40
CA MET A 635 15.40 -12.74 12.25
C MET A 635 15.24 -12.30 10.79
N MET A 636 15.90 -12.98 9.85
CA MET A 636 15.82 -12.61 8.45
C MET A 636 14.39 -12.68 7.89
N SER A 637 13.62 -13.67 8.34
CA SER A 637 12.22 -13.86 7.95
C SER A 637 11.27 -12.90 8.69
N LEU A 638 11.42 -12.73 10.01
CA LEU A 638 10.45 -12.04 10.87
C LEU A 638 10.82 -10.59 11.19
N ARG A 639 11.99 -10.09 10.76
CA ARG A 639 12.46 -8.71 11.03
C ARG A 639 11.44 -7.60 10.77
N PRO A 640 10.50 -7.68 9.79
CA PRO A 640 9.50 -6.61 9.63
C PRO A 640 8.60 -6.43 10.86
N PHE A 641 8.37 -7.50 11.65
CA PHE A 641 7.56 -7.44 12.86
C PHE A 641 8.22 -6.69 14.02
N LEU A 642 9.54 -6.48 13.99
CA LEU A 642 10.22 -5.64 14.97
C LEU A 642 9.72 -4.19 14.94
N LEU A 643 9.13 -3.75 13.82
CA LEU A 643 8.53 -2.42 13.69
C LEU A 643 7.17 -2.28 14.39
N LEU A 644 6.59 -3.39 14.86
CA LEU A 644 5.31 -3.40 15.56
C LEU A 644 5.47 -3.07 17.04
N ASP A 645 6.65 -3.32 17.62
CA ASP A 645 6.96 -3.01 19.01
C ASP A 645 8.34 -2.33 19.15
N ASN A 646 8.30 -1.03 19.39
CA ASN A 646 9.48 -0.22 19.62
C ASN A 646 10.24 -0.62 20.89
N SER A 647 9.56 -1.17 21.91
CA SER A 647 10.21 -1.49 23.18
C SER A 647 11.19 -2.66 23.02
N THR A 648 10.75 -3.74 22.39
CA THR A 648 11.59 -4.91 22.08
C THR A 648 12.75 -4.55 21.16
N LEU A 649 12.51 -3.74 20.11
CA LEU A 649 13.57 -3.31 19.18
C LEU A 649 14.71 -2.55 19.88
N ARG A 650 14.40 -1.77 20.93
CA ARG A 650 15.42 -1.07 21.73
C ARG A 650 16.27 -2.02 22.55
N THR A 651 15.67 -3.06 23.12
CA THR A 651 16.30 -3.99 24.06
C THR A 651 16.97 -5.19 23.40
N LEU A 652 16.86 -5.35 22.06
CA LEU A 652 17.48 -6.45 21.34
C LEU A 652 18.97 -6.61 21.68
N PRO A 653 19.46 -7.83 21.93
CA PRO A 653 20.88 -8.06 22.20
C PRO A 653 21.73 -7.73 20.98
N ASN A 654 22.92 -7.18 21.19
CA ASN A 654 23.84 -6.91 20.09
C ASN A 654 24.43 -8.23 19.56
N ARG A 655 24.07 -8.60 18.33
CA ARG A 655 24.59 -9.80 17.64
C ARG A 655 25.37 -9.40 16.37
N PRO A 656 26.38 -10.17 15.96
CA PRO A 656 27.17 -9.98 14.74
C PRO A 656 26.36 -9.65 13.46
N TRP A 657 25.33 -10.45 13.18
CA TRP A 657 24.48 -10.36 11.99
C TRP A 657 23.38 -9.29 12.10
N LEU A 658 23.08 -8.80 13.31
CA LEU A 658 21.91 -7.95 13.53
C LEU A 658 22.00 -6.63 12.78
N ARG A 659 23.21 -6.06 12.66
CA ARG A 659 23.41 -4.78 11.95
C ARG A 659 23.02 -4.89 10.47
N SER A 660 23.51 -5.92 9.78
CA SER A 660 23.18 -6.15 8.36
C SER A 660 21.69 -6.44 8.22
N SER A 661 21.13 -7.31 9.05
CA SER A 661 19.70 -7.65 8.99
C SER A 661 18.78 -6.43 9.16
N LEU A 662 19.11 -5.51 10.07
CA LEU A 662 18.35 -4.28 10.29
C LEU A 662 18.61 -3.21 9.22
N SER A 663 19.81 -3.16 8.63
CA SER A 663 20.12 -2.26 7.51
C SER A 663 19.30 -2.65 6.28
N ASP A 664 19.34 -3.92 5.90
CA ASP A 664 18.52 -4.47 4.83
C ASP A 664 17.02 -4.22 5.05
N LEU A 665 16.55 -4.28 6.31
CA LEU A 665 15.17 -3.93 6.63
C LEU A 665 14.89 -2.46 6.30
N ILE A 666 15.75 -1.52 6.70
CA ILE A 666 15.60 -0.10 6.33
C ILE A 666 15.57 0.07 4.81
N ASP A 667 16.48 -0.59 4.10
CA ASP A 667 16.63 -0.44 2.65
C ASP A 667 15.45 -1.07 1.89
N SER A 668 14.82 -2.10 2.46
CA SER A 668 13.60 -2.72 1.92
C SER A 668 12.34 -1.87 2.09
N LEU A 669 12.36 -0.85 2.96
CA LEU A 669 11.20 0.01 3.21
C LEU A 669 11.18 1.17 2.21
N PRO A 670 10.04 1.46 1.55
CA PRO A 670 9.99 2.58 0.59
C PRO A 670 10.22 3.95 1.28
N ALA A 671 10.62 4.99 0.56
CA ALA A 671 10.77 6.34 1.14
C ALA A 671 9.40 6.93 1.59
N LEU A 672 9.38 7.66 2.72
CA LEU A 672 8.19 8.35 3.23
C LEU A 672 8.01 9.71 2.53
N SER A 673 6.81 9.98 2.01
CA SER A 673 6.41 11.34 1.61
C SER A 673 6.18 12.20 2.87
N SER A 674 6.71 13.43 2.85
CA SER A 674 6.82 14.29 4.03
C SER A 674 5.54 15.08 4.34
N THR A 675 4.41 14.41 4.44
CA THR A 675 3.20 15.04 4.96
C THR A 675 3.15 14.86 6.48
N VAL A 676 2.93 15.97 7.19
CA VAL A 676 2.70 15.97 8.65
C VAL A 676 1.31 15.40 8.89
N VAL A 677 1.25 14.07 8.91
CA VAL A 677 0.06 13.31 9.26
C VAL A 677 0.13 13.01 10.76
N PRO A 678 -0.94 13.30 11.54
CA PRO A 678 -1.02 12.87 12.94
C PRO A 678 -0.69 11.39 13.04
N GLU A 679 0.02 11.00 14.09
CA GLU A 679 0.60 9.65 14.22
C GLU A 679 -0.41 8.54 13.90
N GLU A 680 -1.64 8.72 14.37
CA GLU A 680 -2.81 7.84 14.19
C GLU A 680 -3.12 7.48 12.73
N PHE A 681 -2.88 8.40 11.79
CA PHE A 681 -3.18 8.22 10.37
C PHE A 681 -1.93 7.92 9.54
N ARG A 682 -0.75 7.75 10.16
CA ARG A 682 0.47 7.44 9.41
C ARG A 682 0.37 6.04 8.80
N PRO A 683 0.56 5.90 7.48
CA PRO A 683 0.53 4.60 6.84
C PRO A 683 1.68 3.69 7.31
N ARG A 684 2.76 4.20 7.92
CA ARG A 684 3.90 3.34 8.33
C ARG A 684 4.32 3.49 9.79
N PRO A 685 4.98 2.46 10.35
CA PRO A 685 5.60 2.55 11.67
C PRO A 685 6.64 3.67 11.73
N ASP A 686 6.81 4.27 12.90
CA ASP A 686 7.89 5.21 13.15
C ASP A 686 9.24 4.48 13.12
N LEU A 687 10.11 4.85 12.19
CA LEU A 687 11.43 4.23 12.02
C LEU A 687 12.50 4.79 12.97
N SER A 688 12.16 5.76 13.82
CA SER A 688 13.10 6.41 14.74
C SER A 688 13.78 5.40 15.66
N THR A 689 13.04 4.41 16.18
CA THR A 689 13.60 3.37 17.05
C THR A 689 14.55 2.42 16.31
N LEU A 690 14.20 2.03 15.08
CA LEU A 690 15.07 1.20 14.23
C LEU A 690 16.38 1.91 13.91
N ARG A 691 16.29 3.18 13.49
CA ARG A 691 17.46 4.03 13.21
C ARG A 691 18.32 4.24 14.45
N TRP A 692 17.71 4.42 15.61
CA TRP A 692 18.44 4.51 16.87
C TRP A 692 19.19 3.20 17.17
N LYS A 693 18.55 2.05 16.99
CA LYS A 693 19.21 0.75 17.22
C LYS A 693 20.39 0.54 16.28
N LEU A 694 20.24 0.87 15.00
CA LEU A 694 21.33 0.86 14.03
C LEU A 694 22.46 1.83 14.42
N PHE A 695 22.12 3.05 14.85
CA PHE A 695 23.11 4.00 15.37
C PHE A 695 23.91 3.39 16.53
N VAL A 696 23.25 2.74 17.49
CA VAL A 696 23.91 2.06 18.62
C VAL A 696 24.81 0.91 18.15
N LEU A 697 24.36 0.08 17.21
CA LEU A 697 25.14 -1.05 16.66
C LEU A 697 26.35 -0.57 15.84
N THR A 698 26.25 0.59 15.20
CA THR A 698 27.32 1.19 14.41
C THR A 698 28.35 1.89 15.29
N THR A 699 27.92 2.51 16.40
CA THR A 699 28.79 3.34 17.26
C THR A 699 29.35 2.61 18.50
N ARG A 700 28.73 1.53 19.00
CA ARG A 700 29.24 0.76 20.15
C ARG A 700 30.38 -0.22 19.81
N GLU A 701 31.26 -0.45 20.78
CA GLU A 701 32.26 -1.51 20.77
C GLU A 701 31.61 -2.86 21.10
N ASP A 702 31.48 -3.75 20.12
CA ASP A 702 31.35 -5.19 20.38
C ASP A 702 32.39 -5.94 19.54
N GLY A 703 33.35 -6.55 20.26
CA GLY A 703 34.67 -6.95 19.77
C GLY A 703 34.75 -8.18 18.86
N GLN A 704 33.68 -8.61 18.18
CA GLN A 704 33.70 -9.91 17.50
C GLN A 704 33.27 -9.93 16.01
N SER A 705 32.61 -8.89 15.47
CA SER A 705 32.06 -8.98 14.10
C SER A 705 32.17 -7.71 13.25
N SER A 706 33.39 -7.20 13.08
CA SER A 706 33.65 -6.09 12.17
C SER A 706 34.89 -6.36 11.32
N THR A 707 34.79 -6.06 10.02
CA THR A 707 35.92 -6.16 9.09
C THR A 707 37.05 -5.19 9.51
N ALA A 708 38.29 -5.45 9.10
CA ALA A 708 39.44 -4.65 9.52
C ALA A 708 39.29 -3.13 9.22
N GLY A 709 38.60 -2.77 8.12
CA GLY A 709 38.30 -1.39 7.76
C GLY A 709 37.31 -0.70 8.72
N GLN A 710 36.25 -1.39 9.13
CA GLN A 710 35.28 -0.86 10.10
C GLN A 710 35.88 -0.68 11.50
N ARG A 711 36.79 -1.57 11.92
CA ARG A 711 37.52 -1.44 13.19
C ARG A 711 38.40 -0.20 13.23
N ARG A 712 39.07 0.12 12.12
CA ARG A 712 39.92 1.31 11.99
C ARG A 712 39.09 2.59 12.09
N ARG A 713 38.00 2.70 11.32
CA ARG A 713 37.08 3.84 11.33
C ARG A 713 36.48 4.13 12.71
N ARG A 714 36.06 3.08 13.44
CA ARG A 714 35.52 3.21 14.80
C ARG A 714 36.56 3.67 15.82
N ARG A 715 37.81 3.18 15.71
CA ARG A 715 38.92 3.65 16.56
C ARG A 715 39.24 5.12 16.32
N GLU A 716 39.22 5.57 15.08
CA GLU A 716 39.45 6.98 14.73
C GLU A 716 38.33 7.88 15.26
N ALA A 717 37.04 7.50 15.12
CA ALA A 717 35.92 8.24 15.69
C ALA A 717 35.96 8.29 17.23
N MET A 718 36.32 7.19 17.90
CA MET A 718 36.48 7.17 19.36
C MET A 718 37.72 7.92 19.85
N ALA A 719 38.81 7.95 19.06
CA ALA A 719 40.01 8.72 19.38
C ALA A 719 39.78 10.23 19.27
N VAL A 720 38.93 10.67 18.34
CA VAL A 720 38.58 12.08 18.12
C VAL A 720 37.40 12.52 19.01
N GLY A 721 36.61 11.57 19.54
CA GLY A 721 35.44 11.87 20.38
C GLY A 721 34.28 12.51 19.63
N GLY A 722 34.22 12.35 18.30
CA GLY A 722 33.24 12.93 17.39
C GLY A 722 33.05 12.10 16.11
N PRO A 723 32.04 12.41 15.28
CA PRO A 723 31.75 11.67 14.05
C PRO A 723 32.83 11.88 12.98
N THR A 724 32.99 10.90 12.09
CA THR A 724 33.83 10.95 10.88
C THR A 724 32.97 10.96 9.62
N SER A 725 33.52 11.39 8.47
CA SER A 725 32.75 11.51 7.22
C SER A 725 32.13 10.17 6.80
N ASP A 726 32.91 9.09 6.82
CA ASP A 726 32.44 7.72 6.53
C ASP A 726 31.28 7.30 7.43
N LEU A 727 31.33 7.69 8.71
CA LEU A 727 30.30 7.31 9.69
C LEU A 727 29.03 8.14 9.50
N ILE A 728 29.15 9.41 9.12
CA ILE A 728 28.00 10.26 8.79
C ILE A 728 27.30 9.70 7.56
N GLU A 729 28.05 9.32 6.53
CA GLU A 729 27.51 8.67 5.33
C GLU A 729 26.81 7.35 5.68
N GLU A 730 27.46 6.47 6.45
CA GLU A 730 26.91 5.15 6.84
C GLU A 730 25.61 5.28 7.68
N LEU A 731 25.51 6.29 8.53
CA LEU A 731 24.35 6.50 9.40
C LEU A 731 23.18 7.19 8.68
N GLY A 732 23.43 7.97 7.63
CA GLY A 732 22.42 8.77 6.93
C GLY A 732 21.55 9.60 7.90
N ARG A 733 20.24 9.35 7.93
CA ARG A 733 19.34 10.05 8.88
C ARG A 733 19.52 9.66 10.35
N GLY A 734 20.26 8.59 10.64
CA GLY A 734 20.64 8.19 11.99
C GLY A 734 21.59 9.16 12.71
N ASN A 735 22.19 10.11 11.99
CA ASN A 735 23.03 11.14 12.61
C ASN A 735 22.27 12.06 13.59
N VAL A 736 20.92 12.04 13.59
CA VAL A 736 20.10 12.73 14.60
C VAL A 736 20.37 12.24 16.03
N PHE A 737 21.01 11.08 16.22
CA PHE A 737 21.27 10.51 17.55
C PHE A 737 22.64 10.88 18.14
N TRP A 738 23.48 11.65 17.43
CA TRP A 738 24.71 12.17 18.00
C TRP A 738 24.43 13.17 19.13
N SER A 739 25.15 13.09 20.23
CA SER A 739 25.03 14.13 21.27
C SER A 739 25.59 15.48 20.77
N PRO A 740 25.12 16.62 21.31
CA PRO A 740 25.67 17.94 20.97
C PRO A 740 27.20 18.02 21.16
N ALA A 741 27.74 17.40 22.21
CA ALA A 741 29.17 17.37 22.48
C ALA A 741 29.95 16.59 21.41
N GLN A 742 29.42 15.46 20.93
CA GLN A 742 30.05 14.69 19.86
C GLN A 742 30.03 15.47 18.53
N LEU A 743 28.93 16.15 18.22
CA LEU A 743 28.86 17.02 17.04
C LEU A 743 29.84 18.20 17.14
N ALA A 744 30.02 18.77 18.34
CA ALA A 744 31.00 19.83 18.58
C ALA A 744 32.46 19.35 18.49
N ASN A 745 32.74 18.07 18.74
CA ASN A 745 34.08 17.48 18.61
C ASN A 745 34.44 17.09 17.16
N MET A 746 33.50 17.17 16.22
CA MET A 746 33.76 16.91 14.81
C MET A 746 34.80 17.90 14.23
N SER A 747 35.71 17.42 13.39
CA SER A 747 36.67 18.31 12.71
C SER A 747 35.99 19.18 11.64
N CYS A 748 36.56 20.36 11.35
CA CYS A 748 36.04 21.23 10.28
C CYS A 748 36.07 20.54 8.91
N GLU A 749 37.11 19.75 8.63
CA GLU A 749 37.21 18.97 7.39
C GLU A 749 36.08 17.95 7.26
N THR A 750 35.78 17.23 8.35
CA THR A 750 34.67 16.27 8.37
C THR A 750 33.33 16.98 8.18
N PHE A 751 33.11 18.09 8.87
CA PHE A 751 31.88 18.85 8.74
C PHE A 751 31.68 19.34 7.30
N THR A 752 32.69 19.95 6.68
CA THR A 752 32.60 20.44 5.30
C THR A 752 32.36 19.30 4.30
N ALA A 753 33.00 18.14 4.52
CA ALA A 753 32.80 16.97 3.66
C ALA A 753 31.41 16.32 3.80
N SER A 754 30.74 16.53 4.93
CA SER A 754 29.46 15.87 5.27
C SER A 754 28.29 16.84 5.51
N SER A 755 28.44 18.11 5.13
CA SER A 755 27.47 19.17 5.44
C SER A 755 26.10 18.92 4.79
N SER A 756 26.09 18.40 3.56
CA SER A 756 24.88 18.07 2.80
C SER A 756 24.07 16.96 3.47
N GLN A 757 24.71 15.88 3.91
CA GLN A 757 24.05 14.76 4.60
C GLN A 757 23.47 15.19 5.95
N LEU A 758 24.19 16.02 6.70
CA LEU A 758 23.68 16.61 7.93
C LEU A 758 22.52 17.58 7.64
N GLY A 759 22.59 18.34 6.55
CA GLY A 759 21.57 19.28 6.11
C GLY A 759 20.22 18.65 5.77
N GLU A 760 20.16 17.35 5.45
CA GLU A 760 18.90 16.65 5.19
C GLU A 760 18.07 16.35 6.45
N ILE A 761 18.69 16.38 7.61
CA ILE A 761 18.08 15.93 8.86
C ILE A 761 17.23 17.06 9.44
N ARG A 762 15.91 16.81 9.50
CA ARG A 762 14.91 17.80 9.90
C ARG A 762 14.67 17.89 11.40
N ASP A 763 15.13 16.89 12.15
CA ASP A 763 14.68 16.61 13.51
C ASP A 763 15.82 16.73 14.55
N PHE A 764 16.88 17.49 14.24
CA PHE A 764 17.88 17.86 15.25
C PHE A 764 17.25 18.69 16.37
N SER A 765 17.72 18.49 17.61
CA SER A 765 17.36 19.33 18.76
C SER A 765 18.04 20.70 18.68
N ASP A 766 17.52 21.66 19.43
CA ASP A 766 18.08 23.02 19.50
C ASP A 766 19.56 23.01 19.96
N GLU A 767 19.93 22.13 20.89
CA GLU A 767 21.31 21.98 21.35
C GLU A 767 22.23 21.38 20.28
N GLN A 768 21.73 20.41 19.49
CA GLN A 768 22.48 19.84 18.38
C GLN A 768 22.68 20.88 17.27
N LEU A 769 21.62 21.65 16.95
CA LEU A 769 21.69 22.74 15.98
C LEU A 769 22.65 23.85 16.44
N ALA A 770 22.72 24.15 17.74
CA ALA A 770 23.70 25.09 18.28
C ALA A 770 25.15 24.60 18.10
N ALA A 771 25.41 23.32 18.36
CA ALA A 771 26.72 22.71 18.12
C ALA A 771 27.10 22.73 16.63
N LEU A 772 26.16 22.42 15.74
CA LEU A 772 26.37 22.46 14.28
C LEU A 772 26.55 23.89 13.77
N ARG A 773 25.80 24.88 14.28
CA ARG A 773 26.02 26.30 13.97
C ARG A 773 27.45 26.72 14.31
N GLN A 774 27.96 26.30 15.46
CA GLN A 774 29.34 26.62 15.84
C GLN A 774 30.34 26.01 14.84
N LYS A 775 30.09 24.79 14.35
CA LYS A 775 30.90 24.18 13.28
C LYS A 775 30.81 24.92 11.96
N VAL A 776 29.65 25.43 11.58
CA VAL A 776 29.51 26.30 10.40
C VAL A 776 30.43 27.52 10.52
N ILE A 777 30.42 28.19 11.67
CA ILE A 777 31.22 29.40 11.88
C ILE A 777 32.72 29.08 11.82
N GLU A 778 33.14 27.97 12.42
CA GLU A 778 34.54 27.52 12.43
C GLU A 778 35.05 27.10 11.04
N SER A 779 34.20 26.52 10.20
CA SER A 779 34.60 25.91 8.92
C SER A 779 34.35 26.80 7.70
N LEU A 780 33.25 27.55 7.70
CA LEU A 780 32.78 28.35 6.56
C LEU A 780 32.82 29.87 6.85
N GLY A 781 33.16 30.27 8.08
CA GLY A 781 33.22 31.67 8.50
C GLY A 781 31.87 32.21 9.00
N PRO A 782 31.77 33.53 9.22
CA PRO A 782 30.56 34.18 9.74
C PRO A 782 29.33 33.92 8.86
N VAL A 783 28.17 33.70 9.48
CA VAL A 783 26.93 33.31 8.77
C VAL A 783 26.53 34.30 7.67
N GLY A 784 26.73 35.61 7.86
CA GLY A 784 26.43 36.63 6.85
C GLY A 784 27.34 36.61 5.61
N GLN A 785 28.43 35.84 5.62
CA GLN A 785 29.33 35.67 4.47
C GLN A 785 29.01 34.40 3.66
N LEU A 786 28.06 33.57 4.12
CA LEU A 786 27.67 32.36 3.41
C LEU A 786 26.97 32.71 2.10
N ASN A 787 27.39 32.06 1.02
CA ASN A 787 26.74 32.17 -0.27
C ASN A 787 25.54 31.20 -0.38
N GLU A 788 24.72 31.39 -1.40
CA GLU A 788 23.48 30.62 -1.58
C GLU A 788 23.72 29.11 -1.73
N SER A 789 24.82 28.68 -2.37
CA SER A 789 25.18 27.25 -2.46
C SER A 789 25.53 26.63 -1.11
N GLN A 790 26.27 27.35 -0.26
CA GLN A 790 26.60 26.89 1.09
C GLN A 790 25.33 26.78 1.95
N VAL A 791 24.41 27.74 1.83
CA VAL A 791 23.12 27.68 2.54
C VAL A 791 22.29 26.48 2.08
N LEU A 792 22.30 26.17 0.78
CA LEU A 792 21.63 24.98 0.24
C LEU A 792 22.23 23.67 0.77
N GLU A 793 23.56 23.57 0.82
CA GLU A 793 24.27 22.40 1.40
C GLU A 793 23.95 22.24 2.90
N LEU A 794 23.91 23.34 3.65
CA LEU A 794 23.56 23.31 5.07
C LEU A 794 22.11 22.89 5.32
N GLY A 795 21.20 23.07 4.36
CA GLY A 795 19.82 22.61 4.45
C GLY A 795 19.17 22.98 5.78
N CYS A 796 18.64 21.98 6.49
CA CYS A 796 17.97 22.15 7.77
C CYS A 796 18.90 22.45 8.97
N VAL A 797 20.23 22.37 8.82
CA VAL A 797 21.18 22.86 9.84
C VAL A 797 21.09 24.38 10.02
N SER A 798 20.64 25.09 8.98
CA SER A 798 20.41 26.55 9.03
C SER A 798 19.38 26.98 10.09
N GLN A 799 18.55 26.06 10.59
CA GLN A 799 17.66 26.30 11.74
C GLN A 799 18.43 26.62 13.04
N GLY A 800 19.72 26.29 13.14
CA GLY A 800 20.54 26.67 14.29
C GLY A 800 20.88 28.16 14.34
N PHE A 801 20.70 28.91 13.25
CA PHE A 801 21.02 30.33 13.18
C PHE A 801 20.02 31.19 13.94
N SER A 802 20.53 32.25 14.55
CA SER A 802 19.70 33.26 15.21
C SER A 802 18.89 34.07 14.19
N ALA A 803 17.82 34.74 14.64
CA ALA A 803 17.02 35.60 13.78
C ALA A 803 17.85 36.72 13.10
N GLN A 804 18.88 37.24 13.78
CA GLN A 804 19.75 38.26 13.19
C GLN A 804 20.62 37.68 12.06
N GLU A 805 21.19 36.49 12.27
CA GLU A 805 22.00 35.80 11.28
C GLU A 805 21.18 35.35 10.07
N LEU A 806 19.97 34.83 10.29
CA LEU A 806 19.06 34.43 9.22
C LEU A 806 18.68 35.60 8.31
N ARG A 807 18.51 36.80 8.85
CA ARG A 807 18.25 38.01 8.07
C ARG A 807 19.43 38.35 7.15
N GLN A 808 20.66 38.12 7.62
CA GLN A 808 21.91 38.42 6.92
C GLN A 808 22.32 37.38 5.85
N LEU A 809 21.72 36.19 5.83
CA LEU A 809 22.03 35.14 4.84
C LEU A 809 21.86 35.65 3.40
N ASN A 810 22.71 35.26 2.45
CA ASN A 810 22.56 35.72 1.06
C ASN A 810 21.66 34.81 0.20
N ILE A 811 20.35 34.76 0.49
CA ILE A 811 19.35 33.96 -0.25
C ILE A 811 18.56 34.82 -1.25
N SER A 812 18.84 34.73 -2.54
CA SER A 812 18.21 35.62 -3.53
C SER A 812 17.08 34.97 -4.34
N THR A 813 16.95 33.65 -4.31
CA THR A 813 16.00 32.91 -5.16
C THR A 813 14.87 32.23 -4.39
N LEU A 814 13.69 32.14 -5.02
CA LEU A 814 12.53 31.42 -4.47
C LEU A 814 12.77 29.90 -4.42
N ASP A 815 13.49 29.32 -5.38
CA ASP A 815 13.83 27.89 -5.39
C ASP A 815 14.61 27.46 -4.14
N THR A 816 15.47 28.34 -3.59
CA THR A 816 16.20 28.07 -2.34
C THR A 816 15.27 28.15 -1.13
N LEU A 817 14.35 29.12 -1.09
CA LEU A 817 13.36 29.21 -0.02
C LEU A 817 12.40 28.01 -0.03
N GLU A 818 11.93 27.57 -1.20
CA GLU A 818 11.05 26.40 -1.32
C GLU A 818 11.74 25.14 -0.75
N LEU A 819 13.03 24.94 -1.03
CA LEU A 819 13.78 23.79 -0.49
C LEU A 819 13.87 23.83 1.04
N LEU A 820 14.26 24.98 1.58
CA LEU A 820 14.35 25.20 3.03
C LEU A 820 12.98 25.18 3.71
N SER A 821 11.89 25.43 2.97
CA SER A 821 10.53 25.42 3.49
C SER A 821 10.05 24.03 3.95
N THR A 822 10.89 23.00 3.84
CA THR A 822 10.58 21.65 4.35
C THR A 822 11.12 21.38 5.77
N CYS A 823 11.94 22.28 6.31
CA CYS A 823 12.48 22.21 7.67
C CYS A 823 11.48 22.72 8.73
N ARG A 824 11.80 22.65 10.03
CA ARG A 824 10.89 23.01 11.13
C ARG A 824 11.17 24.40 11.69
N TRP A 825 10.93 25.43 10.89
CA TRP A 825 11.21 26.81 11.28
C TRP A 825 10.25 27.34 12.35
N THR A 826 10.79 28.03 13.35
CA THR A 826 9.98 28.79 14.32
C THR A 826 9.43 30.07 13.69
N GLN A 827 8.38 30.65 14.28
CA GLN A 827 7.80 31.89 13.79
C GLN A 827 8.80 33.06 13.72
N ALA A 828 9.69 33.18 14.71
CA ALA A 828 10.72 34.20 14.72
C ALA A 828 11.71 34.04 13.55
N GLN A 829 12.09 32.80 13.24
CA GLN A 829 12.97 32.49 12.12
C GLN A 829 12.29 32.72 10.78
N ARG A 830 11.02 32.30 10.64
CA ARG A 830 10.23 32.56 9.42
C ARG A 830 10.19 34.06 9.09
N ARG A 831 9.95 34.90 10.11
CA ARG A 831 9.99 36.36 9.98
C ARG A 831 11.37 36.88 9.58
N ALA A 832 12.43 36.39 10.22
CA ALA A 832 13.80 36.81 9.92
C ALA A 832 14.21 36.50 8.47
N VAL A 833 13.91 35.29 8.00
CA VAL A 833 14.20 34.86 6.63
C VAL A 833 13.42 35.71 5.63
N TRP A 834 12.12 35.95 5.87
CA TRP A 834 11.31 36.83 5.02
C TRP A 834 11.87 38.25 4.95
N GLN A 835 12.19 38.88 6.09
CA GLN A 835 12.72 40.24 6.13
C GLN A 835 14.06 40.34 5.38
N GLY A 836 14.96 39.38 5.59
CA GLY A 836 16.23 39.36 4.88
C GLY A 836 16.05 39.20 3.36
N PHE A 837 15.16 38.29 2.95
CA PHE A 837 14.85 38.07 1.54
C PHE A 837 14.30 39.34 0.88
N LYS A 838 13.29 39.96 1.53
CA LYS A 838 12.67 41.22 1.14
C LYS A 838 13.71 42.35 0.93
N GLU A 839 14.63 42.51 1.87
CA GLU A 839 15.68 43.54 1.80
C GLU A 839 16.65 43.34 0.63
N ARG A 840 16.94 42.08 0.29
CA ARG A 840 17.93 41.73 -0.75
C ARG A 840 17.35 41.74 -2.16
N THR A 841 16.10 41.30 -2.32
CA THR A 841 15.44 41.24 -3.63
C THR A 841 14.69 42.53 -3.96
N GLY A 842 14.42 43.38 -2.95
CA GLY A 842 13.55 44.54 -3.10
C GLY A 842 12.08 44.18 -3.28
N MET A 843 11.70 42.90 -3.11
CA MET A 843 10.30 42.47 -3.22
C MET A 843 9.43 43.11 -2.14
N CYS A 844 8.18 43.39 -2.50
CA CYS A 844 7.17 43.93 -1.60
C CYS A 844 6.00 42.95 -1.49
N ALA A 845 5.37 42.86 -0.31
CA ALA A 845 4.20 42.00 -0.11
C ALA A 845 3.07 42.30 -1.11
N ALA A 846 2.86 43.56 -1.48
CA ALA A 846 1.85 43.95 -2.47
C ALA A 846 2.15 43.47 -3.89
N GLN A 847 3.40 43.12 -4.19
CA GLN A 847 3.86 42.67 -5.51
C GLN A 847 3.95 41.14 -5.61
N LEU A 848 3.65 40.40 -4.54
CA LEU A 848 3.71 38.93 -4.56
C LEU A 848 2.60 38.35 -5.45
N GLU A 849 3.01 37.67 -6.51
CA GLU A 849 2.16 36.89 -7.39
C GLU A 849 1.98 35.45 -6.87
N GLU A 850 1.14 34.67 -7.56
CA GLU A 850 0.82 33.28 -7.23
C GLU A 850 2.08 32.41 -7.04
N LEU A 851 3.05 32.47 -7.96
CA LEU A 851 4.28 31.67 -7.87
C LEU A 851 5.24 32.13 -6.78
N ASP A 852 5.23 33.42 -6.44
CA ASP A 852 6.04 33.93 -5.33
C ASP A 852 5.53 33.36 -4.01
N ILE A 853 4.21 33.32 -3.82
CA ILE A 853 3.59 32.71 -2.64
C ILE A 853 3.89 31.21 -2.56
N VAL A 854 3.83 30.49 -3.69
CA VAL A 854 4.22 29.07 -3.76
C VAL A 854 5.69 28.89 -3.37
N GLY A 855 6.59 29.70 -3.92
CA GLY A 855 8.03 29.60 -3.68
C GLY A 855 8.46 30.00 -2.28
N LEU A 856 7.75 30.93 -1.64
CA LEU A 856 7.93 31.26 -0.22
C LEU A 856 7.59 30.07 0.69
N GLY A 857 6.68 29.18 0.27
CA GLY A 857 6.25 28.04 1.06
C GLY A 857 5.86 28.46 2.48
N GLN A 858 6.45 27.83 3.50
CA GLN A 858 6.14 28.18 4.88
C GLN A 858 6.62 29.58 5.34
N PHE A 859 7.56 30.20 4.61
CA PHE A 859 8.04 31.55 4.93
C PHE A 859 6.99 32.63 4.68
N ILE A 860 5.87 32.30 4.01
CA ILE A 860 4.70 33.18 3.91
C ILE A 860 4.11 33.52 5.29
N CYS A 861 4.27 32.64 6.29
CA CYS A 861 3.89 32.96 7.67
C CYS A 861 4.84 33.98 8.33
N GLY A 862 5.98 34.30 7.73
CA GLY A 862 6.91 35.31 8.22
C GLY A 862 6.43 36.76 8.01
N LEU A 863 5.44 36.96 7.13
CA LEU A 863 4.84 38.27 6.88
C LEU A 863 4.18 38.83 8.15
N GLU A 864 4.29 40.14 8.31
CA GLU A 864 3.56 40.85 9.35
C GLU A 864 2.07 40.94 9.01
N PRO A 865 1.17 41.01 10.02
CA PRO A 865 -0.27 41.15 9.78
C PRO A 865 -0.66 42.27 8.81
N GLU A 866 0.08 43.39 8.79
CA GLU A 866 -0.14 44.49 7.84
C GLU A 866 0.33 44.14 6.42
N GLU A 867 1.46 43.44 6.28
CA GLU A 867 1.96 42.97 4.98
C GLU A 867 0.99 41.97 4.36
N ILE A 868 0.39 41.08 5.17
CA ILE A 868 -0.63 40.13 4.70
C ILE A 868 -1.86 40.86 4.13
N ARG A 869 -2.26 41.99 4.73
CA ARG A 869 -3.40 42.78 4.23
C ARG A 869 -3.11 43.42 2.87
N GLN A 870 -1.84 43.75 2.62
CA GLN A 870 -1.38 44.37 1.38
C GLN A 870 -1.21 43.38 0.23
N LEU A 871 -1.21 42.07 0.48
CA LEU A 871 -1.17 41.05 -0.57
C LEU A 871 -2.23 41.34 -1.64
N SER A 872 -1.97 41.05 -2.91
CA SER A 872 -2.97 41.34 -3.94
C SER A 872 -4.15 40.36 -3.86
N ASN A 873 -5.37 40.85 -4.16
CA ASN A 873 -6.56 39.98 -4.22
C ASN A 873 -6.44 38.92 -5.32
N HIS A 874 -5.84 39.29 -6.46
CA HIS A 874 -5.67 38.39 -7.61
C HIS A 874 -4.77 37.19 -7.29
N SER A 875 -3.82 37.34 -6.36
CA SER A 875 -2.93 36.25 -5.96
C SER A 875 -3.67 35.14 -5.20
N PHE A 876 -4.85 35.41 -4.62
CA PHE A 876 -5.67 34.42 -3.90
C PHE A 876 -6.84 33.87 -4.73
N GLN A 877 -7.08 34.39 -5.93
CA GLN A 877 -8.32 34.14 -6.68
C GLN A 877 -8.06 33.81 -8.15
N VAL A 878 -8.71 32.77 -8.68
CA VAL A 878 -8.71 32.43 -10.11
C VAL A 878 -10.09 32.70 -10.70
N GLY A 879 -10.39 33.96 -11.02
CA GLY A 879 -11.72 34.39 -11.47
C GLY A 879 -12.72 34.58 -10.32
N GLN A 880 -13.90 35.15 -10.59
CA GLN A 880 -14.72 35.88 -9.62
C GLN A 880 -15.22 35.09 -8.36
N GLN A 881 -15.11 33.76 -8.31
CA GLN A 881 -15.61 32.95 -7.18
C GLN A 881 -14.69 31.78 -6.74
N LEU A 882 -13.47 31.67 -7.26
CA LEU A 882 -12.63 30.47 -7.11
C LEU A 882 -11.33 30.75 -6.37
N SER A 883 -10.94 29.86 -5.45
CA SER A 883 -9.65 29.91 -4.76
C SER A 883 -8.48 29.68 -5.72
N GLY A 884 -7.45 30.51 -5.67
CA GLY A 884 -6.20 30.29 -6.41
C GLY A 884 -5.28 29.29 -5.73
N GLU A 885 -4.32 28.74 -6.48
CA GLU A 885 -3.38 27.73 -6.00
C GLU A 885 -2.49 28.25 -4.85
N ALA A 886 -2.17 29.56 -4.85
CA ALA A 886 -1.48 30.20 -3.73
C ALA A 886 -2.30 30.20 -2.43
N ALA A 887 -3.63 30.34 -2.49
CA ALA A 887 -4.48 30.22 -1.31
C ALA A 887 -4.41 28.82 -0.69
N GLU A 888 -4.23 27.79 -1.54
CA GLU A 888 -4.08 26.42 -1.10
C GLU A 888 -2.72 26.16 -0.43
N VAL A 889 -1.62 26.71 -0.95
CA VAL A 889 -0.30 26.64 -0.29
C VAL A 889 -0.32 27.28 1.10
N VAL A 890 -0.91 28.48 1.22
CA VAL A 890 -1.10 29.13 2.53
C VAL A 890 -1.98 28.26 3.42
N GLY A 891 -3.06 27.69 2.86
CA GLY A 891 -3.96 26.78 3.56
C GLY A 891 -3.34 25.46 4.01
N TYR A 892 -2.19 25.04 3.48
CA TYR A 892 -1.43 23.89 4.00
C TYR A 892 -0.40 24.28 5.06
N THR A 893 -0.10 25.56 5.21
CA THR A 893 0.97 26.02 6.08
C THR A 893 0.46 26.30 7.50
N PRO A 894 1.06 25.74 8.56
CA PRO A 894 0.65 26.03 9.93
C PRO A 894 1.26 27.36 10.40
N CYS A 895 0.55 28.47 10.17
CA CYS A 895 0.94 29.78 10.70
C CYS A 895 0.46 29.99 12.14
N ASP A 896 1.07 30.94 12.85
CA ASP A 896 0.58 31.36 14.17
C ASP A 896 -0.75 32.13 14.04
N LYS A 897 -1.50 32.18 15.14
CA LYS A 897 -2.86 32.76 15.17
C LYS A 897 -2.97 34.18 14.56
N PRO A 898 -2.08 35.15 14.84
CA PRO A 898 -2.19 36.49 14.26
C PRO A 898 -2.08 36.50 12.73
N GLN A 899 -1.23 35.64 12.16
CA GLN A 899 -1.09 35.47 10.72
C GLN A 899 -2.34 34.83 10.14
N LEU A 900 -2.84 33.76 10.77
CA LEU A 900 -4.06 33.07 10.33
C LEU A 900 -5.27 34.01 10.34
N GLU A 901 -5.43 34.86 11.35
CA GLU A 901 -6.48 35.87 11.41
C GLU A 901 -6.38 36.89 10.26
N SER A 902 -5.16 37.34 9.92
CA SER A 902 -4.95 38.23 8.77
C SER A 902 -5.21 37.53 7.43
N PHE A 903 -4.79 36.27 7.25
CA PHE A 903 -5.12 35.50 6.06
C PHE A 903 -6.62 35.21 5.95
N LYS A 904 -7.31 34.97 7.08
CA LYS A 904 -8.77 34.84 7.13
C LYS A 904 -9.44 36.11 6.66
N ARG A 905 -9.02 37.28 7.15
CA ARG A 905 -9.56 38.57 6.67
C ARG A 905 -9.34 38.74 5.17
N LYS A 906 -8.18 38.33 4.66
CA LYS A 906 -7.90 38.33 3.22
C LYS A 906 -8.84 37.41 2.46
N ALA A 907 -9.09 36.21 2.98
CA ALA A 907 -10.03 35.25 2.39
C ALA A 907 -11.46 35.82 2.38
N VAL A 908 -11.93 36.45 3.45
CA VAL A 908 -13.25 37.11 3.50
C VAL A 908 -13.36 38.24 2.47
N LEU A 909 -12.30 39.04 2.31
CA LEU A 909 -12.26 40.11 1.30
C LEU A 909 -12.34 39.57 -0.15
N VAL A 910 -11.83 38.37 -0.39
CA VAL A 910 -11.73 37.78 -1.74
C VAL A 910 -12.95 36.90 -2.06
N PHE A 911 -13.45 36.12 -1.09
CA PHE A 911 -14.50 35.11 -1.30
C PHE A 911 -15.84 35.46 -0.66
N GLY A 912 -15.94 36.55 0.09
CA GLY A 912 -17.12 36.91 0.86
C GLY A 912 -17.17 36.24 2.24
N GLU A 913 -18.31 36.38 2.91
CA GLU A 913 -18.51 35.90 4.28
C GLU A 913 -18.46 34.37 4.40
N PRO A 914 -17.99 33.79 5.54
CA PRO A 914 -17.83 32.34 5.72
C PRO A 914 -19.08 31.50 5.43
N GLN A 915 -20.26 32.03 5.73
CA GLN A 915 -21.54 31.39 5.43
C GLN A 915 -21.77 31.06 3.94
N SER A 916 -21.10 31.79 3.05
CA SER A 916 -21.22 31.63 1.59
C SER A 916 -20.12 30.76 0.98
N TRP A 917 -19.18 30.27 1.79
CA TRP A 917 -18.05 29.50 1.29
C TRP A 917 -18.48 28.11 0.82
N SER A 918 -18.02 27.73 -0.37
CA SER A 918 -18.23 26.41 -0.97
C SER A 918 -17.24 25.37 -0.43
N GLU A 919 -17.56 24.10 -0.64
CA GLU A 919 -16.73 22.95 -0.26
C GLU A 919 -15.30 23.03 -0.81
N GLY A 920 -15.15 23.45 -2.08
CA GLY A 920 -13.86 23.66 -2.72
C GLY A 920 -13.05 24.78 -2.06
N GLN A 921 -13.70 25.89 -1.72
CA GLN A 921 -13.06 27.03 -1.03
C GLN A 921 -12.60 26.62 0.38
N VAL A 922 -13.47 25.96 1.16
CA VAL A 922 -13.14 25.47 2.52
C VAL A 922 -11.95 24.51 2.48
N THR A 923 -11.91 23.61 1.50
CA THR A 923 -10.77 22.70 1.37
C THR A 923 -9.48 23.44 0.99
N SER A 924 -9.53 24.39 0.04
CA SER A 924 -8.36 25.19 -0.34
C SER A 924 -7.85 26.01 0.84
N LEU A 925 -8.74 26.71 1.56
CA LEU A 925 -8.39 27.57 2.69
C LEU A 925 -7.73 26.80 3.85
N GLY A 926 -8.12 25.55 4.09
CA GLY A 926 -7.39 24.65 4.99
C GLY A 926 -7.13 25.25 6.38
N ASN A 927 -5.84 25.38 6.75
CA ASN A 927 -5.40 25.94 8.03
C ASN A 927 -5.82 27.40 8.25
N ILE A 928 -6.13 28.16 7.19
CA ILE A 928 -6.65 29.53 7.31
C ILE A 928 -7.98 29.55 8.09
N LEU A 929 -8.76 28.45 8.04
CA LEU A 929 -10.01 28.30 8.80
C LEU A 929 -9.79 28.40 10.32
N ALA A 930 -8.59 28.08 10.82
CA ALA A 930 -8.27 28.24 12.23
C ALA A 930 -8.13 29.70 12.67
N GLY A 931 -8.09 30.65 11.73
CA GLY A 931 -8.21 32.08 11.99
C GLY A 931 -9.66 32.57 12.13
N LEU A 932 -10.67 31.71 11.94
CA LEU A 932 -12.09 32.06 12.16
C LEU A 932 -12.38 32.20 13.64
N GLU A 933 -13.22 33.18 13.97
CA GLU A 933 -13.81 33.30 15.29
C GLU A 933 -14.88 32.22 15.51
N ALA A 934 -15.20 31.92 16.77
CA ALA A 934 -16.17 30.89 17.09
C ALA A 934 -17.56 31.14 16.45
N ALA A 935 -17.98 32.39 16.33
CA ALA A 935 -19.24 32.75 15.67
C ALA A 935 -19.18 32.50 14.15
N GLU A 936 -18.07 32.88 13.52
CA GLU A 936 -17.85 32.67 12.08
C GLU A 936 -17.75 31.18 11.73
N LEU A 937 -17.05 30.39 12.56
CA LEU A 937 -16.95 28.94 12.38
C LEU A 937 -18.31 28.24 12.50
N ARG A 938 -19.19 28.73 13.39
CA ARG A 938 -20.58 28.26 13.53
C ARG A 938 -21.49 28.70 12.38
N SER A 939 -21.14 29.77 11.67
CA SER A 939 -21.89 30.26 10.51
C SER A 939 -21.61 29.47 9.22
N LEU A 940 -20.60 28.60 9.22
CA LEU A 940 -20.32 27.72 8.11
C LEU A 940 -21.51 26.79 7.85
N THR A 941 -21.85 26.61 6.58
CA THR A 941 -22.93 25.70 6.17
C THR A 941 -22.59 24.26 6.60
N PRO A 942 -23.51 23.49 7.21
CA PRO A 942 -23.20 22.15 7.69
C PRO A 942 -22.59 21.19 6.65
N SER A 943 -22.92 21.36 5.36
CA SER A 943 -22.36 20.57 4.26
C SER A 943 -20.84 20.71 4.10
N VAL A 944 -20.24 21.84 4.53
CA VAL A 944 -18.81 22.08 4.34
C VAL A 944 -17.92 21.48 5.44
N PHE A 945 -18.49 21.01 6.57
CA PHE A 945 -17.67 20.50 7.68
C PHE A 945 -16.80 19.29 7.30
N CYS A 946 -17.28 18.42 6.40
CA CYS A 946 -16.51 17.28 5.90
C CYS A 946 -15.28 17.67 5.06
N PHE A 947 -15.19 18.94 4.67
CA PHE A 947 -14.11 19.49 3.82
C PHE A 947 -13.06 20.27 4.61
N ILE A 948 -13.24 20.40 5.93
CA ILE A 948 -12.22 20.99 6.80
C ILE A 948 -11.03 20.03 6.85
N LYS A 949 -9.85 20.53 6.46
CA LYS A 949 -8.62 19.75 6.50
C LYS A 949 -8.29 19.30 7.92
N ALA A 950 -7.86 18.05 8.07
CA ALA A 950 -7.44 17.49 9.35
C ALA A 950 -6.31 18.30 10.02
N SER A 951 -5.42 18.93 9.24
CA SER A 951 -4.35 19.79 9.74
C SER A 951 -4.84 21.10 10.38
N ALA A 952 -6.04 21.57 10.02
CA ALA A 952 -6.63 22.79 10.57
C ALA A 952 -7.23 22.55 11.96
N ILE A 953 -7.79 21.37 12.20
CA ILE A 953 -8.46 20.99 13.46
C ILE A 953 -7.60 21.27 14.71
N PRO A 954 -6.32 20.83 14.81
CA PRO A 954 -5.50 21.11 15.99
C PRO A 954 -5.13 22.59 16.15
N LEU A 955 -5.27 23.40 15.10
CA LEU A 955 -5.03 24.84 15.14
C LEU A 955 -6.27 25.63 15.60
N ILE A 956 -7.46 25.04 15.48
CA ILE A 956 -8.72 25.65 15.94
C ILE A 956 -8.78 25.55 17.47
N PRO A 957 -8.99 26.67 18.19
CA PRO A 957 -9.14 26.63 19.64
C PRO A 957 -10.32 25.73 20.06
N PRO A 958 -10.17 24.86 21.09
CA PRO A 958 -11.22 23.90 21.48
C PRO A 958 -12.59 24.53 21.78
N HIS A 959 -12.62 25.74 22.36
CA HIS A 959 -13.84 26.47 22.65
C HIS A 959 -14.60 26.93 21.39
N ALA A 960 -13.93 27.03 20.24
CA ALA A 960 -14.55 27.34 18.96
C ALA A 960 -15.27 26.11 18.36
N LEU A 961 -14.78 24.90 18.65
CA LEU A 961 -15.39 23.64 18.22
C LEU A 961 -16.52 23.16 19.14
N GLY A 962 -16.55 23.63 20.39
CA GLY A 962 -17.39 23.11 21.47
C GLY A 962 -18.91 23.35 21.40
N CYS A 963 -19.51 23.68 20.26
CA CYS A 963 -20.97 23.88 20.16
C CYS A 963 -21.66 23.34 18.89
N SER A 964 -20.97 22.59 18.01
CA SER A 964 -21.61 22.00 16.81
C SER A 964 -22.00 20.53 16.94
N LEU A 965 -21.63 19.86 18.05
CA LEU A 965 -22.09 18.52 18.39
C LEU A 965 -23.05 18.64 19.56
N GLY A 966 -24.35 18.62 19.27
CA GLY A 966 -25.41 18.81 20.25
C GLY A 966 -25.25 17.89 21.47
N GLN A 967 -25.02 18.49 22.64
CA GLN A 967 -25.42 17.88 23.89
C GLN A 967 -26.92 18.11 24.06
N PRO A 968 -27.72 17.09 24.37
CA PRO A 968 -29.10 17.31 24.78
C PRO A 968 -29.08 18.12 26.08
N ALA A 969 -29.92 19.16 26.12
CA ALA A 969 -30.13 19.97 27.30
C ALA A 969 -30.45 19.05 28.49
N ALA A 970 -29.57 19.03 29.49
CA ALA A 970 -29.91 18.53 30.80
C ALA A 970 -31.01 19.45 31.35
N GLY A 971 -32.25 18.98 31.31
CA GLY A 971 -33.40 19.64 31.91
C GLY A 971 -33.13 19.87 33.39
N ALA A 972 -32.99 21.15 33.75
CA ALA A 972 -33.24 21.58 35.11
C ALA A 972 -34.75 21.50 35.36
N GLY A 973 -35.17 20.79 36.41
CA GLY A 973 -36.52 20.88 36.95
C GLY A 973 -37.03 19.60 37.58
N SER A 974 -36.91 19.55 38.92
CA SER A 974 -37.73 18.82 39.91
C SER A 974 -37.99 17.32 39.72
#